data_AF-A0A8J4GIZ7-F1
#
_entry.id   AF-A0A8J4GIZ7-F1
#
_cell.length_a   1.000
_cell.length_b   1.000
_cell.length_c   1.000
_cell.angle_alpha   90.00
_cell.angle_beta   90.00
_cell.angle_gamma   90.00
#
_symmetry.space_group_name_H-M   'P 1'
#
loop_
_entity.id
_entity.type
_entity.pdbx_description
1 polymer ?
#
loop_
_entity_poly.entity_id
_entity_poly.type
_entity_poly.pdbx_seq_one_letter_code
_entity_poly.pdbx_strand_id
1 'polypeptide(L)'
;MDVGGCHSSVSQLWDGGDVFVSTVRGRDYACKSKHSGALHKDGWSIRVVGEGMYGPWKGFVWALVAAAQYPYEGVRRGCNREVKREGVGTIIDLTKSRNYYNFQQEMENLDCPDINYVKIACRGRGQSPLPSEVNEAVWQIFCHHEQEETKEKYILLHCTHGFNRTGYIVVAALMRLRLGSGLSMKRAIARFAMARPPGIYKDQYINDLFKYYHELRDSTTVTPPVPAWKGNNDAEDAADAANEDEAGAGEEGAAGELPAVVTSHEDIWAIGERVSDDEAEWVRHQVCMLLRSVVVNSGKLRFPGMQPVSLSIDRLGDLAAFRYHVTWKADGTRYMMFIAPLGTYLMDRSFNVVRCQMRFMNGVRGRLAPGEKHNYPVRKPLTLTVLDGEMVLDVDPTGTQPPRLRYLIYDLCMINNEPLIEKPWKERYRAIDSHIVLPRNAERAYIDKWRGRTFDHERADYLSPPLGYVYTEERFSVRRKDFWPTWQIDKVFQRFTNTHSIGHESDGIILQGVEDPYIAGTCERLYKWKFAHMNSVDFLLRCESRIGASGQPELDLDNPEPLKLFLLDQNARGRGIKYVELSKVDKDGHYQVEFPPEVDPITYDGKLVECTLDCNRGVWMFMRERKDKDTPNASRVYLRIKESIINHVDQQLLVGTLKDALLNQPAYVGDRANLNPEQQEKLRREVAAWRQEMEEQQRTMAATRRPSGPHDDFDDEEPFSPPPASPPPPGYFDEDYQEDFAGAHVGSDTDGGGLEGYKVSDVDMDTHAATHKRPQDPGDDGQEERRPKRRVTRWPFDVDAPYPHCPVYEGYGFD
;
A
#
# COMPACT_ATOMS: atom_id res chain seq x y z
N MET A 1 34.51 -18.60 -22.46
CA MET A 1 35.42 -18.38 -21.32
C MET A 1 34.80 -17.30 -20.47
N ASP A 2 34.73 -17.57 -19.17
CA ASP A 2 33.81 -17.00 -18.19
C ASP A 2 33.69 -15.47 -18.13
N VAL A 3 32.44 -15.00 -18.15
CA VAL A 3 32.00 -13.84 -17.37
C VAL A 3 30.65 -14.22 -16.75
N GLY A 4 30.71 -14.93 -15.63
CA GLY A 4 29.55 -15.31 -14.83
C GLY A 4 29.60 -14.64 -13.46
N GLY A 5 28.48 -14.03 -13.08
CA GLY A 5 27.99 -14.05 -11.70
C GLY A 5 28.44 -12.94 -10.74
N CYS A 6 27.72 -11.81 -10.75
CA CYS A 6 27.42 -11.04 -9.54
C CYS A 6 25.90 -11.01 -9.32
N HIS A 7 25.31 -12.18 -9.08
CA HIS A 7 23.94 -12.35 -8.61
C HIS A 7 23.90 -13.47 -7.55
N SER A 8 24.13 -13.11 -6.28
CA SER A 8 23.83 -13.86 -5.04
C SER A 8 24.47 -13.05 -3.90
N SER A 9 23.85 -12.70 -2.78
CA SER A 9 23.07 -13.55 -1.88
C SER A 9 22.34 -12.71 -0.82
N VAL A 10 21.02 -12.57 -0.87
CA VAL A 10 20.21 -12.05 0.26
C VAL A 10 19.66 -13.21 1.12
N SER A 11 19.80 -14.46 0.66
CA SER A 11 19.18 -15.64 1.27
C SER A 11 20.03 -16.41 2.28
N GLN A 12 21.25 -15.95 2.62
CA GLN A 12 22.20 -16.71 3.47
C GLN A 12 22.82 -15.96 4.67
N LEU A 13 22.37 -14.77 5.06
CA LEU A 13 23.10 -13.90 6.02
C LEU A 13 22.55 -13.83 7.47
N TRP A 14 21.77 -14.79 7.95
CA TRP A 14 21.04 -14.63 9.24
C TRP A 14 21.65 -15.35 10.45
N ASP A 15 22.97 -15.29 10.60
CA ASP A 15 23.68 -15.75 11.81
C ASP A 15 24.73 -14.71 12.29
N GLY A 16 24.28 -13.66 12.99
CA GLY A 16 25.15 -12.71 13.69
C GLY A 16 24.45 -11.40 14.09
N GLY A 17 24.22 -11.13 15.38
CA GLY A 17 23.75 -9.83 15.90
C GLY A 17 23.51 -9.83 17.42
N ASP A 18 24.12 -8.94 18.20
CA ASP A 18 24.01 -8.97 19.68
C ASP A 18 23.42 -7.66 20.21
N VAL A 19 22.42 -7.73 21.11
CA VAL A 19 21.76 -6.55 21.73
C VAL A 19 22.19 -6.40 23.18
N PHE A 20 22.64 -5.21 23.57
CA PHE A 20 22.95 -4.87 24.96
C PHE A 20 21.77 -4.17 25.62
N VAL A 21 21.47 -4.56 26.86
CA VAL A 21 20.36 -3.97 27.60
C VAL A 21 20.86 -3.46 28.95
N SER A 22 20.76 -2.16 29.16
CA SER A 22 21.16 -1.50 30.41
C SER A 22 19.94 -0.95 31.15
N THR A 23 20.03 -0.93 32.48
CA THR A 23 19.06 -0.32 33.40
C THR A 23 19.80 0.66 34.26
N VAL A 24 19.26 1.86 34.42
CA VAL A 24 19.81 2.83 35.36
C VAL A 24 18.71 3.21 36.34
N ARG A 25 18.92 2.89 37.61
CA ARG A 25 18.16 3.50 38.71
C ARG A 25 19.05 3.69 39.92
N GLY A 26 18.83 4.81 40.61
CA GLY A 26 19.63 5.27 41.73
C GLY A 26 19.28 4.59 43.05
N ARG A 27 20.33 4.50 43.87
CA ARG A 27 20.43 4.15 45.29
C ARG A 27 20.66 2.67 45.61
N ASP A 28 21.92 2.45 45.98
CA ASP A 28 22.46 1.59 47.02
C ASP A 28 21.64 0.33 47.35
N TYR A 29 22.12 -0.84 46.93
CA TYR A 29 22.50 -1.95 47.82
C TYR A 29 23.32 -2.98 47.04
N ALA A 30 24.46 -3.38 47.60
CA ALA A 30 25.41 -4.28 46.97
C ALA A 30 24.83 -5.69 46.74
N CYS A 31 24.85 -6.17 45.48
CA CYS A 31 24.70 -7.59 45.19
C CYS A 31 25.83 -8.08 44.27
N LYS A 32 26.74 -8.89 44.83
CA LYS A 32 27.76 -9.62 44.08
C LYS A 32 27.08 -10.76 43.30
N SER A 33 27.01 -10.67 41.98
CA SER A 33 26.95 -11.87 41.14
C SER A 33 27.95 -11.76 39.98
N LYS A 34 29.03 -12.52 40.08
CA LYS A 34 29.92 -12.83 38.96
C LYS A 34 29.39 -14.09 38.31
N HIS A 35 28.70 -13.98 37.17
CA HIS A 35 28.63 -15.04 36.15
C HIS A 35 28.10 -14.45 34.84
N SER A 36 28.99 -14.05 33.93
CA SER A 36 28.68 -13.83 32.52
C SER A 36 28.88 -15.14 31.77
N GLY A 37 27.79 -15.86 31.49
CA GLY A 37 27.80 -17.00 30.57
C GLY A 37 27.39 -16.53 29.18
N ALA A 38 28.33 -16.48 28.23
CA ALA A 38 28.00 -16.32 26.82
C ALA A 38 27.65 -17.69 26.23
N LEU A 39 26.45 -17.82 25.65
CA LEU A 39 26.05 -19.01 24.91
C LEU A 39 26.20 -18.77 23.42
N HIS A 40 27.19 -19.43 22.82
CA HIS A 40 27.28 -19.62 21.38
C HIS A 40 26.42 -20.83 20.98
N LYS A 41 25.32 -20.54 20.29
CA LYS A 41 24.75 -21.31 19.16
C LYS A 41 23.50 -20.57 18.69
N ASP A 42 23.48 -20.22 17.40
CA ASP A 42 22.44 -19.48 16.69
C ASP A 42 22.45 -17.94 16.87
N GLY A 43 23.57 -17.33 16.47
CA GLY A 43 23.60 -16.04 15.80
C GLY A 43 23.34 -14.76 16.60
N TRP A 44 22.64 -14.75 17.74
CA TRP A 44 22.44 -13.53 18.54
C TRP A 44 22.77 -13.72 20.02
N SER A 45 23.61 -12.87 20.59
CA SER A 45 23.97 -12.85 22.01
C SER A 45 23.40 -11.60 22.69
N ILE A 46 22.66 -11.77 23.78
CA ILE A 46 22.21 -10.63 24.59
C ILE A 46 23.17 -10.55 25.77
N ARG A 47 23.86 -9.42 25.92
CA ARG A 47 24.82 -9.20 27.01
C ARG A 47 24.28 -8.15 27.97
N VAL A 48 24.41 -8.43 29.26
CA VAL A 48 23.98 -7.56 30.36
C VAL A 48 25.23 -6.90 30.96
N VAL A 49 25.27 -5.57 30.99
CA VAL A 49 26.32 -4.84 31.71
C VAL A 49 25.87 -4.67 33.16
N GLY A 50 26.69 -5.16 34.10
CA GLY A 50 26.44 -5.07 35.54
C GLY A 50 26.67 -3.66 36.09
N GLU A 51 25.95 -3.34 37.16
CA GLU A 51 26.02 -2.07 37.89
C GLU A 51 27.45 -1.70 38.30
N GLY A 52 27.94 -0.57 37.79
CA GLY A 52 29.16 0.08 38.25
C GLY A 52 28.83 1.06 39.38
N MET A 53 29.42 0.85 40.55
CA MET A 53 29.36 1.74 41.71
C MET A 53 29.91 3.13 41.32
N TYR A 54 29.11 4.15 40.99
CA TYR A 54 29.42 5.60 41.15
C TYR A 54 28.23 6.47 40.69
N GLY A 55 27.31 6.78 41.62
CA GLY A 55 26.26 7.82 41.46
C GLY A 55 25.20 7.56 40.36
N PRO A 56 23.98 8.11 40.45
CA PRO A 56 22.84 7.56 39.71
C PRO A 56 22.93 7.64 38.17
N TRP A 57 23.74 8.52 37.56
CA TRP A 57 23.81 8.64 36.09
C TRP A 57 25.19 9.01 35.51
N LYS A 58 26.11 9.59 36.29
CA LYS A 58 27.53 9.75 35.88
C LYS A 58 28.22 8.41 35.66
N GLY A 59 27.81 7.35 36.38
CA GLY A 59 28.27 5.98 36.19
C GLY A 59 27.77 5.31 34.91
N PHE A 60 26.59 5.70 34.39
CA PHE A 60 26.08 5.20 33.10
C PHE A 60 26.86 5.81 31.93
N VAL A 61 27.15 7.10 31.98
CA VAL A 61 28.03 7.79 31.03
C VAL A 61 29.45 7.20 31.10
N TRP A 62 30.00 6.95 32.30
CA TRP A 62 31.29 6.26 32.45
C TRP A 62 31.30 4.80 31.99
N ALA A 63 30.19 4.07 32.10
CA ALA A 63 30.05 2.71 31.56
C ALA A 63 29.92 2.71 30.03
N LEU A 64 29.26 3.73 29.45
CA LEU A 64 29.25 4.04 28.02
C LEU A 64 30.66 4.35 27.51
N VAL A 65 31.41 5.17 28.25
CA VAL A 65 32.83 5.49 27.98
C VAL A 65 33.71 4.24 28.07
N ALA A 66 33.57 3.43 29.11
CA ALA A 66 34.35 2.20 29.25
C ALA A 66 34.02 1.15 28.17
N ALA A 67 32.76 1.07 27.74
CA ALA A 67 32.33 0.17 26.66
C ALA A 67 32.69 0.69 25.25
N ALA A 68 32.78 2.01 25.07
CA ALA A 68 33.20 2.64 23.82
C ALA A 68 34.74 2.74 23.67
N GLN A 69 35.49 2.81 24.77
CA GLN A 69 36.95 3.08 24.75
C GLN A 69 37.86 1.88 25.03
N TYR A 70 37.35 0.72 25.50
CA TYR A 70 38.20 -0.46 25.79
C TYR A 70 37.95 -1.63 24.84
N PRO A 71 38.94 -2.05 24.02
CA PRO A 71 38.93 -3.37 23.41
C PRO A 71 39.05 -4.43 24.51
N TYR A 72 38.12 -5.38 24.56
CA TYR A 72 38.15 -6.45 25.55
C TYR A 72 39.22 -7.49 25.18
N GLU A 73 40.40 -7.42 25.81
CA GLU A 73 41.36 -8.53 25.82
C GLU A 73 40.99 -9.53 26.92
N GLY A 74 40.36 -10.64 26.53
CA GLY A 74 39.94 -11.71 27.44
C GLY A 74 40.24 -13.10 26.89
N VAL A 75 41.45 -13.58 27.16
CA VAL A 75 42.01 -14.90 26.84
C VAL A 75 41.07 -16.08 27.08
N ARG A 76 40.83 -16.91 26.05
CA ARG A 76 40.75 -18.39 26.17
C ARG A 76 41.16 -19.08 24.87
N ARG A 77 42.22 -19.89 24.94
CA ARG A 77 42.75 -20.71 23.85
C ARG A 77 41.73 -21.75 23.39
N GLY A 78 41.47 -21.80 22.08
CA GLY A 78 41.04 -23.01 21.39
C GLY A 78 39.63 -23.03 20.81
N CYS A 79 39.28 -22.11 19.91
CA CYS A 79 38.51 -22.40 18.68
C CYS A 79 38.51 -21.15 17.77
N ASN A 80 38.81 -21.32 16.48
CA ASN A 80 39.10 -20.23 15.54
C ASN A 80 37.85 -19.41 15.14
N ARG A 81 38.06 -18.08 15.07
CA ARG A 81 37.17 -16.94 14.72
C ARG A 81 36.32 -16.35 15.85
N GLU A 82 36.98 -15.62 16.76
CA GLU A 82 36.34 -14.54 17.52
C GLU A 82 36.20 -13.31 16.60
N VAL A 83 34.97 -12.87 16.35
CA VAL A 83 34.69 -11.57 15.70
C VAL A 83 34.97 -10.49 16.73
N LYS A 84 35.98 -9.65 16.50
CA LYS A 84 36.24 -8.46 17.33
C LYS A 84 35.12 -7.46 17.08
N ARG A 85 34.25 -7.25 18.07
CA ARG A 85 33.20 -6.23 18.05
C ARG A 85 33.68 -5.04 18.88
N GLU A 86 34.00 -3.92 18.24
CA GLU A 86 34.56 -2.73 18.91
C GLU A 86 33.47 -1.64 19.04
N GLY A 87 33.09 -1.30 20.28
CA GLY A 87 32.26 -0.13 20.60
C GLY A 87 30.73 -0.26 20.46
N VAL A 88 30.03 0.81 20.86
CA VAL A 88 28.57 0.97 20.68
C VAL A 88 28.33 1.72 19.37
N GLY A 89 27.49 1.17 18.49
CA GLY A 89 27.12 1.81 17.23
C GLY A 89 25.78 2.52 17.28
N THR A 90 24.87 2.08 18.16
CA THR A 90 23.53 2.66 18.25
C THR A 90 23.03 2.68 19.69
N ILE A 91 22.39 3.77 20.09
CA ILE A 91 21.70 3.92 21.37
C ILE A 91 20.21 4.14 21.09
N ILE A 92 19.37 3.30 21.68
CA ILE A 92 17.91 3.43 21.62
C ILE A 92 17.41 3.80 23.02
N ASP A 93 16.96 5.04 23.15
CA ASP A 93 16.42 5.61 24.38
C ASP A 93 14.88 5.57 24.36
N LEU A 94 14.30 4.68 25.18
CA LEU A 94 12.85 4.50 25.31
C LEU A 94 12.22 5.35 26.44
N THR A 95 12.94 6.34 26.98
CA THR A 95 12.43 7.21 28.05
C THR A 95 11.58 8.34 27.47
N LYS A 96 10.47 8.69 28.12
CA LYS A 96 9.59 9.77 27.68
C LYS A 96 10.26 11.14 27.82
N SER A 97 10.89 11.38 28.96
CA SER A 97 11.54 12.66 29.29
C SER A 97 12.94 12.78 28.69
N ARG A 98 13.38 14.02 28.44
CA ARG A 98 14.77 14.36 28.08
C ARG A 98 15.60 14.81 29.29
N ASN A 99 15.01 14.77 30.49
CA ASN A 99 15.63 15.33 31.71
C ASN A 99 16.70 14.41 32.33
N TYR A 100 16.89 13.19 31.81
CA TYR A 100 17.83 12.23 32.38
C TYR A 100 19.29 12.52 31.98
N TYR A 101 19.53 12.92 30.73
CA TYR A 101 20.84 13.36 30.22
C TYR A 101 20.63 14.11 28.89
N ASN A 102 21.51 15.07 28.61
CA ASN A 102 21.54 15.75 27.31
C ASN A 102 22.48 14.99 26.37
N PHE A 103 21.93 14.15 25.52
CA PHE A 103 22.73 13.30 24.61
C PHE A 103 23.76 14.11 23.80
N GLN A 104 23.37 15.25 23.24
CA GLN A 104 24.27 16.06 22.40
C GLN A 104 25.47 16.57 23.20
N GLN A 105 25.21 17.09 24.39
CA GLN A 105 26.26 17.55 25.30
C GLN A 105 27.15 16.39 25.79
N GLU A 106 26.56 15.23 26.08
CA GLU A 106 27.33 14.04 26.46
C GLU A 106 28.21 13.57 25.31
N MET A 107 27.73 13.51 24.06
CA MET A 107 28.56 13.09 22.92
C MET A 107 29.70 14.06 22.61
N GLU A 108 29.46 15.37 22.72
CA GLU A 108 30.50 16.40 22.61
C GLU A 108 31.58 16.21 23.69
N ASN A 109 31.19 15.85 24.91
CA ASN A 109 32.13 15.57 26.00
C ASN A 109 32.88 14.24 25.83
N LEU A 110 32.34 13.29 25.07
CA LEU A 110 32.88 11.93 24.91
C LEU A 110 33.70 11.71 23.63
N ASP A 111 33.78 12.71 22.74
CA ASP A 111 34.48 12.65 21.45
C ASP A 111 34.09 11.40 20.63
N CYS A 112 32.81 11.03 20.67
CA CYS A 112 32.24 9.85 20.00
C CYS A 112 31.11 10.26 19.03
N PRO A 113 31.41 10.98 17.92
CA PRO A 113 30.40 11.46 16.98
C PRO A 113 29.70 10.34 16.19
N ASP A 114 30.29 9.14 16.14
CA ASP A 114 29.85 8.04 15.26
C ASP A 114 28.74 7.15 15.85
N ILE A 115 28.11 7.57 16.95
CA ILE A 115 27.03 6.81 17.60
C ILE A 115 25.67 7.30 17.09
N ASN A 116 24.92 6.42 16.46
CA ASN A 116 23.53 6.70 16.10
C ASN A 116 22.65 6.71 17.36
N TYR A 117 22.02 7.83 17.68
CA TYR A 117 21.12 7.95 18.83
C TYR A 117 19.69 8.15 18.41
N VAL A 118 18.82 7.28 18.91
CA VAL A 118 17.40 7.28 18.60
C VAL A 118 16.58 7.42 19.88
N LYS A 119 15.79 8.49 19.94
CA LYS A 119 14.85 8.76 21.03
C LYS A 119 13.45 8.31 20.64
N ILE A 120 12.94 7.28 21.31
CA ILE A 120 11.57 6.79 21.15
C ILE A 120 10.84 7.09 22.45
N ALA A 121 10.04 8.15 22.47
CA ALA A 121 9.38 8.62 23.69
C ALA A 121 8.21 7.71 24.10
N CYS A 122 8.51 6.53 24.66
CA CYS A 122 7.48 5.59 25.10
C CYS A 122 6.64 6.17 26.24
N ARG A 123 5.30 6.12 26.09
CA ARG A 123 4.36 6.54 27.14
C ARG A 123 4.66 5.83 28.47
N GLY A 124 4.53 6.54 29.59
CA GLY A 124 4.79 5.98 30.93
C GLY A 124 3.60 5.22 31.52
N ARG A 125 3.48 5.18 32.86
CA ARG A 125 2.36 4.56 33.60
C ARG A 125 2.21 3.03 33.51
N GLY A 126 3.30 2.31 33.31
CA GLY A 126 3.30 0.83 33.38
C GLY A 126 2.55 0.10 32.26
N GLN A 127 2.22 0.79 31.16
CA GLN A 127 1.66 0.19 29.96
C GLN A 127 2.76 -0.40 29.06
N SER A 128 2.41 -1.41 28.26
CA SER A 128 3.28 -1.96 27.22
C SER A 128 3.53 -0.93 26.11
N PRO A 129 4.68 -0.98 25.42
CA PRO A 129 4.96 -0.10 24.29
C PRO A 129 3.86 -0.16 23.21
N LEU A 130 3.53 0.99 22.62
CA LEU A 130 2.58 1.05 21.51
C LEU A 130 3.16 0.37 20.26
N PRO A 131 2.33 -0.18 19.36
CA PRO A 131 2.83 -0.81 18.13
C PRO A 131 3.74 0.09 17.29
N SER A 132 3.47 1.39 17.20
CA SER A 132 4.33 2.36 16.50
C SER A 132 5.71 2.52 17.16
N GLU A 133 5.77 2.53 18.49
CA GLU A 133 7.03 2.59 19.24
C GLU A 133 7.86 1.31 19.04
N VAL A 134 7.18 0.16 18.97
CA VAL A 134 7.81 -1.14 18.66
C VAL A 134 8.32 -1.16 17.22
N ASN A 135 7.54 -0.64 16.27
CA ASN A 135 7.93 -0.58 14.86
C ASN A 135 9.21 0.25 14.70
N GLU A 136 9.25 1.45 15.29
CA GLU A 136 10.43 2.30 15.24
C GLU A 136 11.65 1.62 15.89
N ALA A 137 11.49 1.05 17.09
CA ALA A 137 12.62 0.41 17.76
C ALA A 137 13.18 -0.79 16.98
N VAL A 138 12.30 -1.61 16.39
CA VAL A 138 12.72 -2.78 15.60
C VAL A 138 13.32 -2.34 14.26
N TRP A 139 12.79 -1.28 13.64
CA TRP A 139 13.36 -0.69 12.43
C TRP A 139 14.80 -0.22 12.67
N GLN A 140 15.07 0.48 13.76
CA GLN A 140 16.42 0.94 14.09
C GLN A 140 17.38 -0.21 14.39
N ILE A 141 16.90 -1.27 15.07
CA ILE A 141 17.67 -2.51 15.25
C ILE A 141 17.99 -3.15 13.90
N PHE A 142 17.04 -3.17 12.97
CA PHE A 142 17.24 -3.68 11.63
C PHE A 142 18.30 -2.86 10.86
N CYS A 143 18.15 -1.53 10.82
CA CYS A 143 19.11 -0.64 10.16
C CYS A 143 20.52 -0.81 10.71
N HIS A 144 20.67 -0.95 12.03
CA HIS A 144 21.96 -1.23 12.66
C HIS A 144 22.61 -2.52 12.13
N HIS A 145 21.83 -3.55 11.82
CA HIS A 145 22.37 -4.81 11.30
C HIS A 145 22.63 -4.81 9.79
N GLU A 146 22.00 -3.92 9.04
CA GLU A 146 22.19 -3.79 7.59
C GLU A 146 23.36 -2.87 7.22
N GLN A 147 23.74 -1.93 8.09
CA GLN A 147 24.81 -0.97 7.84
C GLN A 147 26.20 -1.55 8.15
N GLU A 148 27.15 -1.38 7.24
CA GLU A 148 28.52 -1.91 7.39
C GLU A 148 29.24 -1.32 8.61
N GLU A 149 28.98 -0.04 8.89
CA GLU A 149 29.60 0.74 9.95
C GLU A 149 29.13 0.35 11.36
N THR A 150 27.94 -0.25 11.47
CA THR A 150 27.27 -0.54 12.75
C THR A 150 27.00 -2.02 12.98
N LYS A 151 26.91 -2.87 11.95
CA LYS A 151 26.55 -4.30 12.08
C LYS A 151 27.44 -5.14 12.99
N GLU A 152 28.71 -4.74 13.14
CA GLU A 152 29.67 -5.40 14.05
C GLU A 152 29.77 -4.72 15.43
N LYS A 153 29.09 -3.60 15.63
CA LYS A 153 29.04 -2.85 16.90
C LYS A 153 27.87 -3.32 17.78
N TYR A 154 27.74 -2.70 18.95
CA TYR A 154 26.66 -2.99 19.89
C TYR A 154 25.51 -1.98 19.81
N ILE A 155 24.29 -2.46 20.08
CA ILE A 155 23.11 -1.63 20.34
C ILE A 155 22.93 -1.51 21.85
N LEU A 156 22.91 -0.29 22.39
CA LEU A 156 22.55 0.00 23.76
C LEU A 156 21.07 0.39 23.83
N LEU A 157 20.24 -0.49 24.40
CA LEU A 157 18.83 -0.24 24.62
C LEU A 157 18.57 0.04 26.11
N HIS A 158 17.93 1.17 26.42
CA HIS A 158 17.59 1.53 27.80
C HIS A 158 16.22 2.19 27.92
N CYS A 159 15.66 2.16 29.14
CA CYS A 159 14.40 2.82 29.48
C CYS A 159 14.27 3.04 31.00
N THR A 160 13.23 3.76 31.43
CA THR A 160 12.95 4.03 32.86
C THR A 160 12.48 2.79 33.62
N HIS A 161 11.71 1.89 32.99
CA HIS A 161 11.16 0.66 33.59
C HIS A 161 12.01 -0.60 33.36
N GLY A 162 13.20 -0.43 32.80
CA GLY A 162 14.21 -1.44 32.64
C GLY A 162 13.77 -2.73 31.96
N PHE A 163 13.67 -3.81 32.75
CA PHE A 163 13.52 -5.19 32.33
C PHE A 163 12.26 -5.45 31.48
N ASN A 164 11.13 -4.84 31.84
CA ASN A 164 9.85 -5.14 31.18
C ASN A 164 9.76 -4.49 29.80
N ARG A 165 9.99 -3.18 29.72
CA ARG A 165 9.87 -2.42 28.47
C ARG A 165 10.99 -2.76 27.49
N THR A 166 12.25 -2.81 27.93
CA THR A 166 13.33 -3.26 27.04
C THR A 166 13.16 -4.73 26.65
N GLY A 167 12.69 -5.58 27.56
CA GLY A 167 12.38 -6.97 27.26
C GLY A 167 11.28 -7.11 26.21
N TYR A 168 10.22 -6.29 26.28
CA TYR A 168 9.16 -6.26 25.28
C TYR A 168 9.71 -5.96 23.88
N ILE A 169 10.53 -4.90 23.75
CA ILE A 169 11.16 -4.53 22.47
C ILE A 169 12.09 -5.63 21.97
N VAL A 170 12.95 -6.19 22.83
CA VAL A 170 13.89 -7.25 22.44
C VAL A 170 13.14 -8.51 22.00
N VAL A 171 12.09 -8.92 22.73
CA VAL A 171 11.26 -10.07 22.35
C VAL A 171 10.55 -9.81 21.03
N ALA A 172 10.02 -8.61 20.80
CA ALA A 172 9.42 -8.23 19.52
C ALA A 172 10.43 -8.26 18.37
N ALA A 173 11.64 -7.74 18.58
CA ALA A 173 12.73 -7.79 17.61
C ALA A 173 13.12 -9.24 17.28
N LEU A 174 13.23 -10.11 18.29
CA LEU A 174 13.50 -11.55 18.09
C LEU A 174 12.42 -12.22 17.23
N MET A 175 11.15 -11.92 17.50
CA MET A 175 10.03 -12.50 16.74
C MET A 175 10.01 -12.06 15.28
N ARG A 176 10.41 -10.82 14.99
CA ARG A 176 10.42 -10.27 13.62
C ARG A 176 11.68 -10.69 12.87
N LEU A 177 12.86 -10.46 13.45
CA LEU A 177 14.16 -10.68 12.80
C LEU A 177 14.59 -12.16 12.76
N ARG A 178 14.04 -13.02 13.61
CA ARG A 178 14.36 -14.46 13.65
C ARG A 178 13.15 -15.36 13.36
N LEU A 179 12.12 -14.83 12.70
CA LEU A 179 10.94 -15.62 12.32
C LEU A 179 11.32 -16.86 11.48
N GLY A 180 12.37 -16.74 10.64
CA GLY A 180 12.94 -17.84 9.85
C GLY A 180 13.53 -19.02 10.65
N SER A 181 13.80 -18.83 11.94
CA SER A 181 14.28 -19.89 12.85
C SER A 181 13.16 -20.71 13.50
N GLY A 182 11.90 -20.39 13.20
CA GLY A 182 10.73 -21.02 13.81
C GLY A 182 10.61 -20.68 15.30
N LEU A 183 11.02 -19.47 15.68
CA LEU A 183 10.90 -18.98 17.05
C LEU A 183 9.41 -18.75 17.39
N SER A 184 8.96 -19.30 18.52
CA SER A 184 7.63 -19.03 19.09
C SER A 184 7.72 -17.97 20.19
N MET A 185 6.60 -17.34 20.53
CA MET A 185 6.55 -16.33 21.58
C MET A 185 7.14 -16.82 22.90
N LYS A 186 6.72 -18.02 23.32
CA LYS A 186 7.24 -18.71 24.51
C LYS A 186 8.76 -18.86 24.48
N ARG A 187 9.33 -19.28 23.34
CA ARG A 187 10.79 -19.45 23.18
C ARG A 187 11.51 -18.11 23.17
N ALA A 188 10.93 -17.06 22.58
CA ALA A 188 11.52 -15.73 22.58
C ALA A 188 11.59 -15.14 23.99
N ILE A 189 10.51 -15.23 24.76
CA ILE A 189 10.47 -14.81 26.18
C ILE A 189 11.48 -15.60 27.01
N ALA A 190 11.55 -16.92 26.85
CA ALA A 190 12.50 -17.75 27.57
C ALA A 190 13.96 -17.39 27.23
N ARG A 191 14.27 -17.13 25.95
CA ARG A 191 15.60 -16.67 25.54
C ARG A 191 15.98 -15.34 26.17
N PHE A 192 15.06 -14.38 26.22
CA PHE A 192 15.29 -13.11 26.89
C PHE A 192 15.53 -13.32 28.40
N ALA A 193 14.69 -14.11 29.07
CA ALA A 193 14.84 -14.41 30.50
C ALA A 193 16.15 -15.14 30.83
N MET A 194 16.60 -16.04 29.96
CA MET A 194 17.89 -16.72 30.12
C MET A 194 19.07 -15.76 29.99
N ALA A 195 19.01 -14.84 29.02
CA ALA A 195 20.10 -13.89 28.80
C ALA A 195 20.10 -12.74 29.81
N ARG A 196 18.93 -12.34 30.30
CA ARG A 196 18.76 -11.29 31.32
C ARG A 196 17.78 -11.74 32.41
N PRO A 197 18.20 -12.59 33.36
CA PRO A 197 17.35 -13.05 34.45
C PRO A 197 16.83 -11.88 35.31
N PRO A 198 15.57 -11.90 35.77
CA PRO A 198 14.59 -12.97 35.59
C PRO A 198 13.80 -12.88 34.27
N GLY A 199 14.07 -11.90 33.43
CA GLY A 199 13.29 -11.58 32.22
C GLY A 199 12.22 -10.52 32.47
N ILE A 200 11.15 -10.56 31.68
CA ILE A 200 9.95 -9.74 31.87
C ILE A 200 9.18 -10.30 33.07
N TYR A 201 8.97 -9.52 34.12
CA TYR A 201 8.32 -9.94 35.36
C TYR A 201 6.97 -9.23 35.60
N LYS A 202 6.52 -8.34 34.70
CA LYS A 202 5.16 -7.81 34.67
C LYS A 202 4.29 -8.68 33.75
N ASP A 203 3.27 -9.31 34.33
CA ASP A 203 2.38 -10.26 33.64
C ASP A 203 1.68 -9.64 32.42
N GLN A 204 1.22 -8.38 32.57
CA GLN A 204 0.58 -7.63 31.49
C GLN A 204 1.43 -7.55 30.22
N TYR A 205 2.74 -7.33 30.35
CA TYR A 205 3.65 -7.21 29.20
C TYR A 205 3.77 -8.54 28.44
N ILE A 206 3.79 -9.66 29.18
CA ILE A 206 3.81 -11.00 28.58
C ILE A 206 2.49 -11.27 27.85
N ASN A 207 1.34 -10.96 28.49
CA ASN A 207 0.03 -11.14 27.87
C ASN A 207 -0.13 -10.29 26.61
N ASP A 208 0.33 -9.04 26.63
CA ASP A 208 0.28 -8.14 25.48
C ASP A 208 1.13 -8.65 24.32
N LEU A 209 2.30 -9.26 24.59
CA LEU A 209 3.10 -9.91 23.54
C LEU A 209 2.38 -11.10 22.91
N PHE A 210 1.80 -12.00 23.72
CA PHE A 210 1.03 -13.15 23.21
C PHE A 210 -0.17 -12.69 22.37
N LYS A 211 -0.93 -11.72 22.89
CA LYS A 211 -2.07 -11.12 22.19
C LYS A 211 -1.65 -10.48 20.87
N TYR A 212 -0.59 -9.67 20.87
CA TYR A 212 -0.11 -8.98 19.68
C TYR A 212 0.32 -9.96 18.58
N TYR A 213 1.09 -10.99 18.93
CA TYR A 213 1.59 -11.98 17.97
C TYR A 213 0.58 -13.11 17.66
N HIS A 214 -0.67 -12.99 18.12
CA HIS A 214 -1.75 -13.96 17.94
C HIS A 214 -1.39 -15.37 18.40
N GLU A 215 -0.55 -15.52 19.43
CA GLU A 215 -0.20 -16.81 20.02
C GLU A 215 -0.94 -17.01 21.35
N LEU A 216 -1.43 -18.22 21.61
CA LEU A 216 -2.02 -18.59 22.89
C LEU A 216 -0.93 -18.75 23.96
N ARG A 217 -1.14 -18.11 25.10
CA ARG A 217 -0.31 -18.31 26.29
C ARG A 217 -0.72 -19.60 27.00
N ASP A 218 0.19 -20.58 27.04
CA ASP A 218 -0.03 -21.84 27.75
C ASP A 218 0.26 -21.71 29.26
N SER A 219 -0.27 -22.66 30.06
CA SER A 219 -0.08 -22.70 31.52
C SER A 219 1.37 -22.91 31.96
N THR A 220 2.24 -23.37 31.06
CA THR A 220 3.67 -23.57 31.35
C THR A 220 4.49 -22.29 31.17
N THR A 221 3.92 -21.25 30.56
CA THR A 221 4.57 -19.96 30.38
C THR A 221 4.23 -19.04 31.55
N VAL A 222 4.96 -19.22 32.65
CA VAL A 222 4.73 -18.53 33.92
C VAL A 222 5.47 -17.19 33.95
N THR A 223 4.84 -16.17 34.54
CA THR A 223 5.49 -14.89 34.81
C THR A 223 6.47 -15.06 35.99
N PRO A 224 7.75 -14.71 35.81
CA PRO A 224 8.71 -14.73 36.91
C PRO A 224 8.23 -13.87 38.09
N PRO A 225 8.54 -14.27 39.35
CA PRO A 225 8.23 -13.44 40.50
C PRO A 225 8.93 -12.09 40.38
N VAL A 226 8.31 -11.06 40.95
CA VAL A 226 8.91 -9.73 41.04
C VAL A 226 10.26 -9.87 41.76
N PRO A 227 11.37 -9.42 41.14
CA PRO A 227 12.69 -9.57 41.75
C PRO A 227 12.77 -8.87 43.11
N ALA A 228 13.46 -9.48 44.07
CA ALA A 228 13.58 -8.97 45.44
C ALA A 228 14.17 -7.55 45.52
N TRP A 229 15.05 -7.18 44.58
CA TRP A 229 15.64 -5.85 44.49
C TRP A 229 14.63 -4.76 44.09
N LYS A 230 13.45 -5.11 43.56
CA LYS A 230 12.39 -4.15 43.25
C LYS A 230 11.64 -3.67 44.51
N GLY A 231 11.66 -4.46 45.59
CA GLY A 231 10.91 -4.18 46.81
C GLY A 231 9.37 -4.30 46.65
N ASN A 232 8.64 -4.16 47.76
CA ASN A 232 7.17 -4.25 47.86
C ASN A 232 6.45 -2.91 47.61
N ASN A 233 7.04 -2.01 46.81
CA ASN A 233 6.53 -0.65 46.66
C ASN A 233 5.61 -0.51 45.44
N ASP A 234 4.38 -1.00 45.55
CA ASP A 234 3.27 -0.56 44.68
C ASP A 234 3.08 0.98 44.74
N ALA A 235 3.56 1.61 45.82
CA ALA A 235 3.61 3.06 45.99
C ALA A 235 4.58 3.79 45.04
N GLU A 236 5.66 3.15 44.56
CA GLU A 236 6.58 3.77 43.60
C GLU A 236 6.07 3.70 42.17
N ASP A 237 5.47 2.56 41.76
CA ASP A 237 4.76 2.48 40.48
C ASP A 237 3.58 3.49 40.44
N ALA A 238 2.96 3.80 41.59
CA ALA A 238 1.94 4.84 41.74
C ALA A 238 2.52 6.28 41.79
N ALA A 239 3.66 6.51 42.44
CA ALA A 239 4.32 7.82 42.50
C ALA A 239 5.00 8.21 41.19
N ASP A 240 5.56 7.25 40.44
CA ASP A 240 6.05 7.46 39.07
C ASP A 240 4.88 7.78 38.12
N ALA A 241 3.73 7.16 38.31
CA ALA A 241 2.51 7.49 37.57
C ALA A 241 2.00 8.91 37.91
N ALA A 242 2.10 9.34 39.18
CA ALA A 242 1.66 10.65 39.65
C ALA A 242 2.62 11.80 39.29
N ASN A 243 3.94 11.58 39.28
CA ASN A 243 4.92 12.61 38.88
C ASN A 243 4.94 12.88 37.36
N GLU A 244 4.39 11.96 36.55
CA GLU A 244 4.20 12.19 35.12
C GLU A 244 2.90 12.94 34.77
N ASP A 245 2.04 13.22 35.77
CA ASP A 245 0.77 13.94 35.59
C ASP A 245 0.98 15.47 35.42
N GLU A 246 2.02 16.07 36.00
CA GLU A 246 2.27 17.51 35.88
C GLU A 246 2.86 17.94 34.52
N ALA A 247 3.45 17.01 33.75
CA ALA A 247 4.04 17.31 32.44
C ALA A 247 3.08 17.07 31.25
N GLY A 248 1.83 16.69 31.52
CA GLY A 248 0.84 16.33 30.50
C GLY A 248 -0.56 16.91 30.73
N ALA A 249 -0.70 17.90 31.60
CA ALA A 249 -1.96 18.62 31.81
C ALA A 249 -2.23 19.61 30.66
N GLY A 250 -2.43 19.07 29.47
CA GLY A 250 -2.81 19.76 28.25
C GLY A 250 -3.12 18.69 27.23
N GLU A 251 -4.41 18.37 27.10
CA GLU A 251 -5.00 17.42 26.15
C GLU A 251 -4.81 15.92 26.47
N GLU A 252 -5.77 15.35 27.21
CA GLU A 252 -6.72 14.39 26.64
C GLU A 252 -7.68 13.87 27.72
N GLY A 253 -8.96 13.77 27.32
CA GLY A 253 -10.10 13.52 28.18
C GLY A 253 -10.13 12.14 28.83
N ALA A 254 -11.00 12.07 29.85
CA ALA A 254 -11.37 10.89 30.60
C ALA A 254 -11.61 9.67 29.71
N ALA A 255 -11.25 8.49 30.24
CA ALA A 255 -11.59 7.18 29.71
C ALA A 255 -13.12 7.00 29.61
N GLY A 256 -13.72 7.57 28.58
CA GLY A 256 -14.96 7.09 28.01
C GLY A 256 -14.66 5.83 27.22
N GLU A 257 -15.60 4.89 27.22
CA GLU A 257 -15.58 3.76 26.28
C GLU A 257 -15.22 4.30 24.89
N LEU A 258 -14.06 3.85 24.36
CA LEU A 258 -13.68 4.16 22.98
C LEU A 258 -14.86 3.76 22.10
N PRO A 259 -15.42 4.67 21.28
CA PRO A 259 -16.51 4.33 20.40
C PRO A 259 -16.07 3.12 19.57
N ALA A 260 -16.96 2.13 19.42
CA ALA A 260 -16.69 0.93 18.64
C ALA A 260 -16.03 1.36 17.32
N VAL A 261 -14.76 0.98 17.14
CA VAL A 261 -13.99 1.36 15.94
C VAL A 261 -14.82 0.91 14.76
N VAL A 262 -15.32 1.87 13.99
CA VAL A 262 -16.09 1.58 12.78
C VAL A 262 -15.14 0.84 11.84
N THR A 263 -15.37 -0.45 11.67
CA THR A 263 -14.56 -1.31 10.82
C THR A 263 -14.79 -0.88 9.36
N SER A 264 -13.90 -0.03 8.84
CA SER A 264 -13.90 0.44 7.45
C SER A 264 -12.78 -0.22 6.65
N HIS A 265 -13.03 -0.49 5.37
CA HIS A 265 -11.99 -0.92 4.44
C HIS A 265 -11.20 0.26 3.83
N GLU A 266 -11.66 1.50 4.00
CA GLU A 266 -11.10 2.69 3.35
C GLU A 266 -9.96 3.35 4.13
N ASP A 267 -10.00 3.29 5.46
CA ASP A 267 -8.98 3.94 6.30
C ASP A 267 -7.81 2.99 6.56
N ILE A 268 -6.74 3.15 5.78
CA ILE A 268 -5.50 2.38 5.94
C ILE A 268 -4.94 2.45 7.37
N TRP A 269 -5.10 3.60 8.05
CA TRP A 269 -4.56 3.83 9.40
C TRP A 269 -5.38 3.13 10.49
N ALA A 270 -6.63 2.78 10.22
CA ALA A 270 -7.45 1.94 11.09
C ALA A 270 -7.15 0.44 10.88
N ILE A 271 -6.74 0.06 9.67
CA ILE A 271 -6.43 -1.33 9.29
C ILE A 271 -5.06 -1.76 9.83
N GLY A 272 -4.03 -0.93 9.65
CA GLY A 272 -2.65 -1.26 9.99
C GLY A 272 -2.01 -0.30 10.99
N GLU A 273 -0.81 -0.66 11.42
CA GLU A 273 0.00 0.09 12.37
C GLU A 273 0.91 1.08 11.64
N ARG A 274 1.09 2.27 12.21
CA ARG A 274 2.02 3.26 11.69
C ARG A 274 3.46 2.74 11.78
N VAL A 275 4.24 3.03 10.73
CA VAL A 275 5.69 2.84 10.64
C VAL A 275 6.34 4.22 10.55
N SER A 276 7.65 4.32 10.76
CA SER A 276 8.35 5.59 10.52
C SER A 276 8.45 5.92 9.04
N ASP A 277 8.72 7.20 8.75
CA ASP A 277 8.85 7.68 7.38
C ASP A 277 9.99 6.97 6.64
N ASP A 278 11.12 6.72 7.33
CA ASP A 278 12.26 5.97 6.79
C ASP A 278 11.88 4.51 6.43
N GLU A 279 11.16 3.81 7.32
CA GLU A 279 10.67 2.45 7.05
C GLU A 279 9.68 2.44 5.89
N ALA A 280 8.75 3.41 5.85
CA ALA A 280 7.80 3.56 4.76
C ALA A 280 8.50 3.83 3.42
N GLU A 281 9.48 4.73 3.39
CA GLU A 281 10.28 5.06 2.21
C GLU A 281 11.06 3.84 1.72
N TRP A 282 11.69 3.09 2.64
CA TRP A 282 12.35 1.83 2.30
C TRP A 282 11.37 0.83 1.65
N VAL A 283 10.19 0.62 2.23
CA VAL A 283 9.16 -0.26 1.66
C VAL A 283 8.77 0.18 0.25
N ARG A 284 8.51 1.48 0.04
CA ARG A 284 8.16 2.02 -1.29
C ARG A 284 9.27 1.74 -2.30
N HIS A 285 10.52 2.01 -1.94
CA HIS A 285 11.67 1.76 -2.80
C HIS A 285 11.81 0.28 -3.15
N GLN A 286 11.70 -0.62 -2.16
CA GLN A 286 11.78 -2.06 -2.39
C GLN A 286 10.69 -2.54 -3.35
N VAL A 287 9.44 -2.12 -3.15
CA VAL A 287 8.33 -2.56 -4.01
C VAL A 287 8.49 -2.02 -5.43
N CYS A 288 8.84 -0.75 -5.61
CA CYS A 288 9.11 -0.19 -6.94
C CYS A 288 10.27 -0.93 -7.63
N MET A 289 11.34 -1.26 -6.90
CA MET A 289 12.47 -2.00 -7.45
C MET A 289 12.09 -3.42 -7.87
N LEU A 290 11.39 -4.15 -7.02
CA LEU A 290 10.94 -5.52 -7.31
C LEU A 290 9.99 -5.57 -8.51
N LEU A 291 9.12 -4.57 -8.67
CA LEU A 291 8.19 -4.46 -9.80
C LEU A 291 8.80 -3.78 -11.04
N ARG A 292 10.10 -3.43 -11.01
CA ARG A 292 10.81 -2.72 -12.08
C ARG A 292 10.09 -1.45 -12.53
N SER A 293 9.45 -0.76 -11.58
CA SER A 293 8.78 0.51 -11.81
C SER A 293 9.80 1.65 -11.78
N VAL A 294 9.76 2.52 -12.79
CA VAL A 294 10.73 3.61 -12.96
C VAL A 294 10.40 4.77 -12.02
N VAL A 295 11.43 5.33 -11.37
CA VAL A 295 11.34 6.62 -10.69
C VAL A 295 11.10 7.69 -11.75
N VAL A 296 9.96 8.39 -11.70
CA VAL A 296 9.67 9.47 -12.65
C VAL A 296 10.67 10.60 -12.44
N ASN A 297 10.98 11.38 -13.49
CA ASN A 297 11.96 12.49 -13.50
C ASN A 297 11.82 13.52 -12.35
N SER A 298 10.73 13.51 -11.58
CA SER A 298 10.50 14.33 -10.38
C SER A 298 11.12 13.77 -9.08
N GLY A 299 11.73 12.59 -9.11
CA GLY A 299 12.32 11.93 -7.93
C GLY A 299 11.30 11.31 -6.96
N LYS A 300 9.98 11.47 -7.20
CA LYS A 300 8.92 10.88 -6.39
C LYS A 300 8.51 9.51 -6.92
N LEU A 301 8.46 8.52 -6.03
CA LEU A 301 7.93 7.20 -6.32
C LEU A 301 6.40 7.28 -6.55
N ARG A 302 5.91 6.56 -7.56
CA ARG A 302 4.47 6.39 -7.82
C ARG A 302 4.03 4.98 -7.44
N PHE A 303 2.78 4.86 -7.01
CA PHE A 303 2.18 3.56 -6.68
C PHE A 303 2.25 2.62 -7.91
N PRO A 304 2.90 1.45 -7.80
CA PRO A 304 3.22 0.62 -8.97
C PRO A 304 2.10 -0.35 -9.38
N GLY A 305 0.94 -0.33 -8.71
CA GLY A 305 -0.16 -1.25 -9.02
C GLY A 305 -0.76 -1.05 -10.41
N MET A 306 -1.03 -2.16 -11.10
CA MET A 306 -1.61 -2.20 -12.46
C MET A 306 -3.03 -1.60 -12.50
N GLN A 307 -3.26 -0.53 -13.26
CA GLN A 307 -4.54 0.20 -13.28
C GLN A 307 -5.42 -0.22 -14.47
N PRO A 308 -6.71 -0.51 -14.23
CA PRO A 308 -7.66 -0.83 -15.30
C PRO A 308 -8.14 0.41 -16.07
N VAL A 309 -8.32 0.27 -17.38
CA VAL A 309 -8.97 1.25 -18.26
C VAL A 309 -10.46 0.94 -18.40
N SER A 310 -11.31 1.96 -18.61
CA SER A 310 -12.74 1.74 -18.84
C SER A 310 -12.95 1.03 -20.18
N LEU A 311 -13.82 0.01 -20.21
CA LEU A 311 -14.22 -0.62 -21.46
C LEU A 311 -15.12 0.34 -22.25
N SER A 312 -14.70 0.67 -23.48
CA SER A 312 -15.46 1.46 -24.43
C SER A 312 -15.76 0.67 -25.70
N ILE A 313 -16.71 1.16 -26.50
CA ILE A 313 -17.09 0.55 -27.79
C ILE A 313 -15.87 0.34 -28.71
N ASP A 314 -14.95 1.32 -28.77
CA ASP A 314 -13.75 1.24 -29.62
C ASP A 314 -12.78 0.12 -29.21
N ARG A 315 -12.86 -0.33 -27.96
CA ARG A 315 -12.04 -1.42 -27.40
C ARG A 315 -12.70 -2.80 -27.54
N LEU A 316 -13.90 -2.91 -28.09
CA LEU A 316 -14.57 -4.22 -28.25
C LEU A 316 -13.79 -5.19 -29.13
N GLY A 317 -12.99 -4.69 -30.08
CA GLY A 317 -12.09 -5.51 -30.90
C GLY A 317 -11.09 -6.32 -30.07
N ASP A 318 -10.66 -5.80 -28.91
CA ASP A 318 -9.73 -6.49 -28.02
C ASP A 318 -10.35 -7.77 -27.43
N LEU A 319 -11.67 -7.76 -27.17
CA LEU A 319 -12.40 -8.93 -26.66
C LEU A 319 -12.45 -10.08 -27.67
N ALA A 320 -12.34 -9.77 -28.96
CA ALA A 320 -12.24 -10.76 -30.03
C ALA A 320 -10.80 -11.26 -30.22
N ALA A 321 -9.81 -10.38 -30.07
CA ALA A 321 -8.40 -10.70 -30.29
C ALA A 321 -7.77 -11.49 -29.13
N PHE A 322 -8.16 -11.19 -27.89
CA PHE A 322 -7.51 -11.72 -26.70
C PHE A 322 -8.46 -12.54 -25.82
N ARG A 323 -7.88 -13.48 -25.07
CA ARG A 323 -8.62 -14.34 -24.15
C ARG A 323 -8.72 -13.68 -22.78
N TYR A 324 -9.96 -13.52 -22.30
CA TYR A 324 -10.27 -12.91 -21.01
C TYR A 324 -10.84 -13.89 -20.01
N HIS A 325 -10.61 -13.62 -18.73
CA HIS A 325 -11.44 -14.07 -17.62
C HIS A 325 -12.15 -12.88 -17.00
N VAL A 326 -13.32 -13.12 -16.40
CA VAL A 326 -14.20 -12.12 -15.81
C VAL A 326 -14.35 -12.33 -14.31
N THR A 327 -14.43 -11.25 -13.55
CA THR A 327 -14.82 -11.26 -12.14
C THR A 327 -15.68 -10.04 -11.83
N TRP A 328 -16.37 -10.03 -10.70
CA TRP A 328 -17.06 -8.83 -10.22
C TRP A 328 -16.06 -7.74 -9.82
N LYS A 329 -16.42 -6.49 -10.04
CA LYS A 329 -15.70 -5.33 -9.50
C LYS A 329 -16.25 -5.07 -8.09
N ALA A 330 -15.54 -5.53 -7.06
CA ALA A 330 -15.99 -5.31 -5.70
C ALA A 330 -15.96 -3.81 -5.37
N ASP A 331 -16.90 -3.38 -4.54
CA ASP A 331 -16.79 -2.11 -3.87
C ASP A 331 -15.89 -2.28 -2.64
N GLY A 332 -14.62 -1.99 -2.83
CA GLY A 332 -13.57 -2.21 -1.85
C GLY A 332 -12.37 -1.34 -2.14
N THR A 333 -11.52 -1.15 -1.14
CA THR A 333 -10.34 -0.30 -1.25
C THR A 333 -9.16 -1.13 -1.73
N ARG A 334 -8.51 -0.67 -2.81
CA ARG A 334 -7.35 -1.35 -3.36
C ARG A 334 -6.15 -1.21 -2.43
N TYR A 335 -5.51 -2.33 -2.11
CA TYR A 335 -4.23 -2.35 -1.41
C TYR A 335 -3.26 -3.33 -2.06
N MET A 336 -2.01 -2.90 -2.19
CA MET A 336 -0.91 -3.82 -2.47
C MET A 336 -0.34 -4.31 -1.14
N MET A 337 -0.04 -5.61 -1.05
CA MET A 337 0.58 -6.21 0.14
C MET A 337 2.02 -6.62 -0.16
N PHE A 338 2.95 -6.15 0.67
CA PHE A 338 4.35 -6.55 0.61
C PHE A 338 4.72 -7.35 1.86
N ILE A 339 5.19 -8.58 1.67
CA ILE A 339 5.69 -9.42 2.75
C ILE A 339 7.21 -9.33 2.74
N ALA A 340 7.78 -8.66 3.73
CA ALA A 340 9.21 -8.43 3.91
C ALA A 340 9.75 -9.22 5.13
N PRO A 341 11.08 -9.27 5.33
CA PRO A 341 11.66 -9.88 6.54
C PRO A 341 11.13 -9.32 7.86
N LEU A 342 10.85 -8.00 7.91
CA LEU A 342 10.40 -7.30 9.12
C LEU A 342 8.90 -7.46 9.43
N GLY A 343 8.10 -7.84 8.44
CA GLY A 343 6.66 -7.95 8.58
C GLY A 343 5.90 -7.91 7.27
N THR A 344 4.58 -7.82 7.40
CA THR A 344 3.67 -7.62 6.28
C THR A 344 3.25 -6.17 6.23
N TYR A 345 3.27 -5.56 5.06
CA TYR A 345 2.93 -4.17 4.83
C TYR A 345 1.77 -4.06 3.85
N LEU A 346 0.87 -3.12 4.08
CA LEU A 346 -0.16 -2.71 3.14
C LEU A 346 0.16 -1.32 2.59
N MET A 347 -0.17 -1.12 1.32
CA MET A 347 -0.01 0.14 0.61
C MET A 347 -1.28 0.52 -0.13
N ASP A 348 -1.79 1.72 0.11
CA ASP A 348 -2.91 2.29 -0.64
C ASP A 348 -2.46 2.93 -1.96
N ARG A 349 -3.40 3.49 -2.72
CA ARG A 349 -3.12 4.19 -3.99
C ARG A 349 -2.30 5.46 -3.82
N SER A 350 -2.42 6.13 -2.66
CA SER A 350 -1.60 7.29 -2.28
C SER A 350 -0.19 6.91 -1.84
N PHE A 351 0.11 5.61 -1.86
CA PHE A 351 1.36 5.01 -1.44
C PHE A 351 1.69 5.25 0.05
N ASN A 352 0.66 5.41 0.87
CA ASN A 352 0.81 5.33 2.32
C ASN A 352 1.14 3.90 2.71
N VAL A 353 1.99 3.72 3.73
CA VAL A 353 2.47 2.42 4.17
C VAL A 353 2.05 2.18 5.61
N VAL A 354 1.45 1.03 5.88
CA VAL A 354 1.19 0.54 7.24
C VAL A 354 1.67 -0.89 7.40
N ARG A 355 2.05 -1.26 8.62
CA ARG A 355 2.44 -2.64 8.96
C ARG A 355 1.24 -3.40 9.53
N CYS A 356 1.08 -4.65 9.13
CA CYS A 356 0.04 -5.55 9.64
C CYS A 356 0.67 -6.80 10.27
N GLN A 357 0.24 -7.15 11.49
CA GLN A 357 0.67 -8.36 12.16
C GLN A 357 -0.08 -9.58 11.59
N MET A 358 0.54 -10.22 10.60
CA MET A 358 0.01 -11.39 9.88
C MET A 358 1.07 -12.45 9.67
N ARG A 359 0.64 -13.70 9.46
CA ARG A 359 1.52 -14.85 9.29
C ARG A 359 1.46 -15.45 7.88
N PHE A 360 2.58 -15.44 7.17
CA PHE A 360 2.70 -16.06 5.85
C PHE A 360 3.88 -17.03 5.82
N MET A 361 3.58 -18.32 5.66
CA MET A 361 4.57 -19.40 5.67
C MET A 361 4.71 -20.02 4.28
N ASN A 362 5.92 -20.46 3.93
CA ASN A 362 6.15 -21.15 2.67
C ASN A 362 5.34 -22.45 2.59
N GLY A 363 4.70 -22.68 1.44
CA GLY A 363 4.00 -23.94 1.18
C GLY A 363 4.90 -25.17 1.13
N VAL A 364 4.31 -26.31 1.43
CA VAL A 364 4.89 -27.62 1.16
C VAL A 364 4.91 -27.84 -0.36
N ARG A 365 6.10 -28.05 -0.93
CA ARG A 365 6.33 -28.47 -2.32
C ARG A 365 7.02 -29.83 -2.29
N GLY A 366 6.52 -30.77 -3.10
CA GLY A 366 7.03 -32.14 -3.26
C GLY A 366 6.20 -33.19 -2.53
N ARG A 367 6.04 -34.38 -3.13
CA ARG A 367 5.54 -35.57 -2.42
C ARG A 367 6.67 -36.08 -1.53
N LEU A 368 6.38 -36.28 -0.25
CA LEU A 368 7.30 -36.98 0.65
C LEU A 368 7.42 -38.45 0.25
N ALA A 369 8.57 -39.06 0.56
CA ALA A 369 8.67 -40.51 0.49
C ALA A 369 7.70 -41.16 1.50
N PRO A 370 7.20 -42.39 1.23
CA PRO A 370 6.36 -43.10 2.19
C PRO A 370 7.04 -43.19 3.58
N GLY A 371 6.38 -42.66 4.61
CA GLY A 371 6.88 -42.66 6.00
C GLY A 371 7.65 -41.41 6.42
N GLU A 372 8.00 -40.50 5.49
CA GLU A 372 8.66 -39.23 5.81
C GLU A 372 7.62 -38.19 6.28
N LYS A 373 7.99 -37.31 7.21
CA LYS A 373 7.13 -36.25 7.76
C LYS A 373 7.73 -34.88 7.48
N HIS A 374 6.89 -33.86 7.33
CA HIS A 374 7.36 -32.49 7.11
C HIS A 374 7.93 -31.87 8.40
N ASN A 375 8.92 -30.99 8.26
CA ASN A 375 9.35 -30.10 9.34
C ASN A 375 8.25 -29.07 9.64
N TYR A 376 8.03 -28.79 10.93
CA TYR A 376 7.15 -27.73 11.41
C TYR A 376 7.94 -26.73 12.27
N PRO A 377 7.73 -25.40 12.19
CA PRO A 377 6.74 -24.70 11.35
C PRO A 377 6.97 -24.92 9.86
N VAL A 378 5.91 -24.71 9.08
CA VAL A 378 5.88 -25.01 7.65
C VAL A 378 6.92 -24.15 6.91
N ARG A 379 8.15 -24.65 6.82
CA ARG A 379 9.30 -23.99 6.18
C ARG A 379 9.55 -22.56 6.72
N LYS A 380 10.43 -21.81 6.02
CA LYS A 380 10.72 -20.41 6.35
C LYS A 380 9.49 -19.54 6.02
N PRO A 381 9.27 -18.44 6.74
CA PRO A 381 8.28 -17.43 6.34
C PRO A 381 8.47 -16.96 4.90
N LEU A 382 7.39 -16.50 4.26
CA LEU A 382 7.51 -15.78 3.01
C LEU A 382 8.27 -14.48 3.24
N THR A 383 9.08 -14.10 2.26
CA THR A 383 9.77 -12.80 2.23
C THR A 383 9.80 -12.29 0.80
N LEU A 384 10.13 -11.02 0.59
CA LEU A 384 10.25 -10.37 -0.73
C LEU A 384 9.11 -10.80 -1.69
N THR A 385 7.88 -10.77 -1.20
CA THR A 385 6.68 -11.25 -1.90
C THR A 385 5.69 -10.09 -2.04
N VAL A 386 5.17 -9.87 -3.24
CA VAL A 386 4.28 -8.73 -3.56
C VAL A 386 2.98 -9.26 -4.14
N LEU A 387 1.87 -8.88 -3.51
CA LEU A 387 0.50 -9.27 -3.83
C LEU A 387 -0.31 -8.04 -4.21
N ASP A 388 -1.21 -8.18 -5.19
CA ASP A 388 -2.18 -7.14 -5.55
C ASP A 388 -3.59 -7.62 -5.22
N GLY A 389 -4.38 -6.74 -4.64
CA GLY A 389 -5.65 -7.09 -4.03
C GLY A 389 -6.53 -5.91 -3.66
N GLU A 390 -7.67 -6.23 -3.08
CA GLU A 390 -8.66 -5.27 -2.58
C GLU A 390 -9.14 -5.72 -1.20
N MET A 391 -9.33 -4.77 -0.30
CA MET A 391 -9.97 -4.99 0.99
C MET A 391 -11.46 -4.73 0.85
N VAL A 392 -12.27 -5.69 1.29
CA VAL A 392 -13.73 -5.58 1.35
C VAL A 392 -14.20 -5.79 2.78
N LEU A 393 -15.37 -5.24 3.10
CA LEU A 393 -16.09 -5.54 4.33
C LEU A 393 -17.21 -6.53 4.02
N ASP A 394 -17.01 -7.80 4.35
CA ASP A 394 -18.07 -8.80 4.21
C ASP A 394 -19.09 -8.63 5.35
N VAL A 395 -20.35 -8.45 4.99
CA VAL A 395 -21.50 -8.48 5.90
C VAL A 395 -22.22 -9.81 5.71
N ASP A 396 -22.48 -10.51 6.81
CA ASP A 396 -23.27 -11.75 6.79
C ASP A 396 -24.73 -11.41 6.43
N PRO A 397 -25.28 -11.95 5.32
CA PRO A 397 -26.67 -11.70 4.93
C PRO A 397 -27.68 -12.12 5.99
N THR A 398 -27.33 -13.08 6.85
CA THR A 398 -28.20 -13.57 7.92
C THR A 398 -28.06 -12.76 9.22
N GLY A 399 -27.09 -11.86 9.30
CA GLY A 399 -26.78 -11.06 10.49
C GLY A 399 -26.27 -11.86 11.69
N THR A 400 -25.90 -13.14 11.51
CA THR A 400 -25.42 -13.99 12.62
C THR A 400 -23.99 -13.70 13.02
N GLN A 401 -23.17 -13.19 12.08
CA GLN A 401 -21.77 -12.85 12.31
C GLN A 401 -21.54 -11.34 12.13
N PRO A 402 -20.63 -10.74 12.92
CA PRO A 402 -20.26 -9.35 12.75
C PRO A 402 -19.58 -9.14 11.37
N PRO A 403 -19.66 -7.93 10.80
CA PRO A 403 -18.94 -7.58 9.59
C PRO A 403 -17.45 -7.88 9.71
N ARG A 404 -16.84 -8.41 8.65
CA ARG A 404 -15.45 -8.86 8.68
C ARG A 404 -14.66 -8.35 7.50
N LEU A 405 -13.52 -7.73 7.79
CA LEU A 405 -12.56 -7.34 6.75
C LEU A 405 -11.96 -8.58 6.07
N ARG A 406 -11.90 -8.51 4.74
CA ARG A 406 -11.29 -9.53 3.89
C ARG A 406 -10.43 -8.89 2.81
N TYR A 407 -9.19 -9.35 2.73
CA TYR A 407 -8.30 -9.04 1.63
C TYR A 407 -8.45 -10.08 0.52
N LEU A 408 -9.00 -9.66 -0.61
CA LEU A 408 -9.19 -10.43 -1.83
C LEU A 408 -7.99 -10.23 -2.76
N ILE A 409 -7.14 -11.25 -2.86
CA ILE A 409 -5.95 -11.25 -3.74
C ILE A 409 -6.38 -11.63 -5.15
N TYR A 410 -6.10 -10.80 -6.15
CA TYR A 410 -6.38 -11.09 -7.56
C TYR A 410 -5.12 -11.22 -8.42
N ASP A 411 -3.95 -10.80 -7.93
CA ASP A 411 -2.67 -11.01 -8.61
C ASP A 411 -1.50 -11.25 -7.63
N LEU A 412 -0.47 -11.97 -8.07
CA LEU A 412 0.76 -12.23 -7.32
C LEU A 412 1.94 -11.86 -8.22
N CYS A 413 2.63 -10.78 -7.86
CA CYS A 413 3.66 -10.16 -8.69
C CYS A 413 5.06 -10.75 -8.45
N MET A 414 5.37 -11.05 -7.18
CA MET A 414 6.68 -11.55 -6.73
C MET A 414 6.47 -12.60 -5.65
N ILE A 415 7.26 -13.68 -5.65
CA ILE A 415 7.24 -14.70 -4.58
C ILE A 415 8.66 -15.04 -4.14
N ASN A 416 9.03 -14.77 -2.88
CA ASN A 416 10.40 -15.02 -2.37
C ASN A 416 11.51 -14.47 -3.29
N ASN A 417 11.36 -13.23 -3.76
CA ASN A 417 12.25 -12.59 -4.73
C ASN A 417 12.29 -13.24 -6.14
N GLU A 418 11.40 -14.19 -6.44
CA GLU A 418 11.19 -14.70 -7.79
C GLU A 418 10.17 -13.81 -8.52
N PRO A 419 10.54 -13.17 -9.64
CA PRO A 419 9.60 -12.37 -10.40
C PRO A 419 8.58 -13.22 -11.13
N LEU A 420 7.31 -12.89 -10.92
CA LEU A 420 6.19 -13.47 -11.65
C LEU A 420 5.59 -12.48 -12.65
N ILE A 421 5.95 -11.19 -12.59
CA ILE A 421 5.39 -10.12 -13.43
C ILE A 421 5.45 -10.41 -14.94
N GLU A 422 6.47 -11.12 -15.43
CA GLU A 422 6.59 -11.48 -16.85
C GLU A 422 5.75 -12.71 -17.24
N LYS A 423 5.34 -13.53 -16.27
CA LYS A 423 4.58 -14.75 -16.53
C LYS A 423 3.12 -14.38 -16.88
N PRO A 424 2.44 -15.19 -17.72
CA PRO A 424 1.01 -15.04 -17.97
C PRO A 424 0.18 -14.94 -16.69
N TRP A 425 -0.87 -14.11 -16.68
CA TRP A 425 -1.74 -13.94 -15.51
C TRP A 425 -2.27 -15.26 -14.96
N LYS A 426 -2.65 -16.22 -15.82
CA LYS A 426 -3.13 -17.55 -15.37
C LYS A 426 -2.15 -18.28 -14.44
N GLU A 427 -0.85 -18.06 -14.60
CA GLU A 427 0.18 -18.67 -13.74
C GLU A 427 0.33 -17.91 -12.42
N ARG A 428 0.35 -16.57 -12.48
CA ARG A 428 0.37 -15.70 -11.29
C ARG A 428 -0.85 -15.95 -10.41
N TYR A 429 -2.02 -16.06 -11.04
CA TYR A 429 -3.29 -16.35 -10.39
C TYR A 429 -3.31 -17.72 -9.68
N ARG A 430 -2.83 -18.79 -10.33
CA ARG A 430 -2.68 -20.12 -9.70
C ARG A 430 -1.64 -20.12 -8.58
N ALA A 431 -0.61 -19.29 -8.69
CA ALA A 431 0.41 -19.15 -7.68
C ALA A 431 -0.13 -18.56 -6.36
N ILE A 432 -1.21 -17.74 -6.40
CA ILE A 432 -1.91 -17.28 -5.19
C ILE A 432 -2.40 -18.47 -4.35
N ASP A 433 -3.10 -19.43 -4.96
CA ASP A 433 -3.60 -20.59 -4.22
C ASP A 433 -2.47 -21.45 -3.67
N SER A 434 -1.50 -21.79 -4.53
CA SER A 434 -0.43 -22.72 -4.17
C SER A 434 0.62 -22.16 -3.20
N HIS A 435 0.81 -20.83 -3.14
CA HIS A 435 1.84 -20.21 -2.28
C HIS A 435 1.28 -19.40 -1.13
N ILE A 436 0.03 -18.93 -1.20
CA ILE A 436 -0.55 -18.07 -0.16
C ILE A 436 -1.70 -18.77 0.55
N VAL A 437 -2.75 -19.14 -0.18
CA VAL A 437 -4.02 -19.59 0.42
C VAL A 437 -3.91 -21.02 0.97
N LEU A 438 -3.48 -21.98 0.16
CA LEU A 438 -3.38 -23.39 0.58
C LEU A 438 -2.39 -23.58 1.73
N PRO A 439 -1.19 -22.96 1.75
CA PRO A 439 -0.28 -23.07 2.88
C PRO A 439 -0.88 -22.57 4.19
N ARG A 440 -1.57 -21.42 4.17
CA ARG A 440 -2.25 -20.87 5.36
C ARG A 440 -3.37 -21.77 5.84
N ASN A 441 -4.20 -22.29 4.92
CA ASN A 441 -5.28 -23.21 5.26
C ASN A 441 -4.75 -24.53 5.84
N ALA A 442 -3.67 -25.07 5.28
CA ALA A 442 -3.02 -26.28 5.77
C ALA A 442 -2.42 -26.09 7.16
N GLU A 443 -1.71 -24.99 7.41
CA GLU A 443 -1.16 -24.68 8.74
C GLU A 443 -2.29 -24.49 9.77
N ARG A 444 -3.34 -23.74 9.41
CA ARG A 444 -4.52 -23.56 10.26
C ARG A 444 -5.18 -24.89 10.62
N ALA A 445 -5.44 -25.75 9.63
CA ALA A 445 -6.06 -27.06 9.85
C ALA A 445 -5.18 -27.94 10.76
N TYR A 446 -3.85 -27.86 10.61
CA TYR A 446 -2.93 -28.58 11.47
C TYR A 446 -2.95 -28.06 12.92
N ILE A 447 -2.93 -26.75 13.13
CA ILE A 447 -3.07 -26.13 14.46
C ILE A 447 -4.39 -26.54 15.11
N ASP A 448 -5.50 -26.44 14.37
CA ASP A 448 -6.83 -26.77 14.87
C ASP A 448 -6.98 -28.26 15.21
N LYS A 449 -6.38 -29.16 14.43
CA LYS A 449 -6.36 -30.62 14.67
C LYS A 449 -5.74 -30.97 16.02
N TRP A 450 -4.69 -30.25 16.45
CA TRP A 450 -3.94 -30.52 17.68
C TRP A 450 -4.32 -29.59 18.84
N ARG A 451 -5.23 -28.63 18.62
CA ARG A 451 -5.68 -27.70 19.65
C ARG A 451 -6.30 -28.46 20.83
N GLY A 452 -5.77 -28.22 22.03
CA GLY A 452 -6.22 -28.87 23.26
C GLY A 452 -5.88 -30.36 23.38
N ARG A 453 -5.00 -30.89 22.52
CA ARG A 453 -4.59 -32.31 22.53
C ARG A 453 -3.13 -32.44 22.91
N THR A 454 -2.78 -33.54 23.58
CA THR A 454 -1.38 -33.94 23.78
C THR A 454 -0.76 -34.28 22.44
N PHE A 455 0.40 -33.71 22.14
CA PHE A 455 1.11 -33.97 20.90
C PHE A 455 1.61 -35.42 20.83
N ASP A 456 1.28 -36.12 19.76
CA ASP A 456 1.66 -37.51 19.51
C ASP A 456 2.50 -37.59 18.22
N HIS A 457 3.78 -37.87 18.39
CA HIS A 457 4.76 -37.95 17.30
C HIS A 457 4.44 -39.03 16.27
N GLU A 458 3.73 -40.11 16.62
CA GLU A 458 3.41 -41.19 15.68
C GLU A 458 2.24 -40.77 14.77
N ARG A 459 1.22 -40.12 15.34
CA ARG A 459 0.01 -39.67 14.62
C ARG A 459 0.14 -38.30 13.94
N ALA A 460 1.18 -37.53 14.28
CA ALA A 460 1.40 -36.20 13.71
C ALA A 460 1.84 -36.24 12.24
N ASP A 461 1.32 -35.27 11.48
CA ASP A 461 1.71 -35.05 10.08
C ASP A 461 3.09 -34.37 9.97
N TYR A 462 3.56 -33.75 11.06
CA TYR A 462 4.84 -33.05 11.15
C TYR A 462 5.68 -33.50 12.35
N LEU A 463 6.99 -33.24 12.31
CA LEU A 463 7.96 -33.65 13.34
C LEU A 463 7.90 -32.85 14.65
N SER A 464 7.19 -31.72 14.68
CA SER A 464 7.14 -30.81 15.84
C SER A 464 5.70 -30.38 16.14
N PRO A 465 5.37 -30.07 17.41
CA PRO A 465 4.04 -29.63 17.78
C PRO A 465 3.64 -28.33 17.07
N PRO A 466 2.34 -28.11 16.81
CA PRO A 466 1.88 -26.87 16.22
C PRO A 466 2.17 -25.67 17.11
N LEU A 467 2.30 -24.51 16.48
CA LEU A 467 2.32 -23.23 17.18
C LEU A 467 0.92 -22.95 17.71
N GLY A 468 0.82 -22.25 18.83
CA GLY A 468 -0.45 -21.77 19.37
C GLY A 468 -1.04 -20.58 18.59
N TYR A 469 -0.79 -20.46 17.28
CA TYR A 469 -1.19 -19.29 16.50
C TYR A 469 -2.70 -19.28 16.20
N VAL A 470 -3.35 -18.13 16.33
CA VAL A 470 -4.80 -17.97 16.21
C VAL A 470 -5.14 -17.09 15.01
N TYR A 471 -5.32 -17.73 13.85
CA TYR A 471 -5.67 -17.05 12.59
C TYR A 471 -6.94 -16.19 12.63
N THR A 472 -7.84 -16.42 13.58
CA THR A 472 -9.06 -15.62 13.75
C THR A 472 -8.83 -14.26 14.40
N GLU A 473 -7.70 -14.06 15.08
CA GLU A 473 -7.30 -12.78 15.69
C GLU A 473 -6.60 -11.84 14.69
N GLU A 474 -6.23 -12.32 13.50
CA GLU A 474 -5.72 -11.45 12.45
C GLU A 474 -6.79 -10.42 12.03
N ARG A 475 -6.36 -9.16 11.84
CA ARG A 475 -7.25 -8.01 11.56
C ARG A 475 -8.19 -8.22 10.38
N PHE A 476 -7.75 -8.98 9.38
CA PHE A 476 -8.57 -9.32 8.23
C PHE A 476 -8.22 -10.73 7.75
N SER A 477 -9.20 -11.36 7.11
CA SER A 477 -8.99 -12.66 6.48
C SER A 477 -8.43 -12.52 5.07
N VAL A 478 -7.68 -13.51 4.59
CA VAL A 478 -7.08 -13.51 3.26
C VAL A 478 -7.79 -14.57 2.40
N ARG A 479 -8.18 -14.20 1.17
CA ARG A 479 -8.79 -15.11 0.20
C ARG A 479 -8.31 -14.73 -1.21
N ARG A 480 -8.21 -15.70 -2.11
CA ARG A 480 -8.08 -15.42 -3.53
C ARG A 480 -9.42 -14.95 -4.11
N LYS A 481 -9.43 -13.87 -4.88
CA LYS A 481 -10.59 -13.44 -5.65
C LYS A 481 -10.87 -14.44 -6.75
N ASP A 482 -12.12 -14.85 -6.86
CA ASP A 482 -12.51 -15.85 -7.86
C ASP A 482 -12.69 -15.17 -9.23
N PHE A 483 -12.21 -15.82 -10.29
CA PHE A 483 -12.36 -15.40 -11.68
C PHE A 483 -13.00 -16.53 -12.48
N TRP A 484 -13.89 -16.16 -13.39
CA TRP A 484 -14.60 -17.08 -14.26
C TRP A 484 -14.13 -16.93 -15.69
N PRO A 485 -14.09 -18.03 -16.44
CA PRO A 485 -14.00 -17.93 -17.88
C PRO A 485 -15.24 -17.28 -18.50
N THR A 486 -15.09 -16.67 -19.68
CA THR A 486 -16.13 -15.85 -20.34
C THR A 486 -17.44 -16.60 -20.60
N TRP A 487 -17.40 -17.90 -20.86
CA TRP A 487 -18.62 -18.71 -21.05
C TRP A 487 -19.49 -18.83 -19.79
N GLN A 488 -18.98 -18.43 -18.63
CA GLN A 488 -19.73 -18.39 -17.37
C GLN A 488 -20.10 -16.97 -16.93
N ILE A 489 -19.99 -15.98 -17.83
CA ILE A 489 -20.30 -14.58 -17.50
C ILE A 489 -21.72 -14.40 -16.95
N ASP A 490 -22.69 -15.18 -17.42
CA ASP A 490 -24.06 -15.15 -16.89
C ASP A 490 -24.10 -15.47 -15.38
N LYS A 491 -23.22 -16.37 -14.90
CA LYS A 491 -23.10 -16.68 -13.46
C LYS A 491 -22.42 -15.56 -12.67
N VAL A 492 -21.65 -14.70 -13.31
CA VAL A 492 -21.09 -13.50 -12.66
C VAL A 492 -22.21 -12.49 -12.47
N PHE A 493 -23.01 -12.24 -13.51
CA PHE A 493 -24.15 -11.34 -13.43
C PHE A 493 -25.24 -11.82 -12.44
N GLN A 494 -25.54 -13.11 -12.41
CA GLN A 494 -26.49 -13.70 -11.45
C GLN A 494 -26.08 -13.47 -9.98
N ARG A 495 -24.79 -13.27 -9.70
CA ARG A 495 -24.32 -12.99 -8.34
C ARG A 495 -24.65 -11.56 -7.89
N PHE A 496 -24.74 -10.59 -8.81
CA PHE A 496 -25.22 -9.25 -8.46
C PHE A 496 -26.66 -9.29 -7.96
N THR A 497 -27.48 -10.20 -8.47
CA THR A 497 -28.87 -10.38 -8.05
C THR A 497 -29.03 -11.31 -6.84
N ASN A 498 -27.99 -12.05 -6.45
CA ASN A 498 -28.05 -13.00 -5.34
C ASN A 498 -27.18 -12.52 -4.17
N THR A 499 -27.80 -11.75 -3.27
CA THR A 499 -27.19 -11.18 -2.06
C THR A 499 -26.58 -12.20 -1.09
N HIS A 500 -26.90 -13.50 -1.23
CA HIS A 500 -26.30 -14.55 -0.41
C HIS A 500 -24.94 -15.03 -0.94
N SER A 501 -24.55 -14.63 -2.15
CA SER A 501 -23.37 -15.18 -2.84
C SER A 501 -22.12 -14.30 -2.75
N ILE A 502 -22.28 -13.00 -2.49
CA ILE A 502 -21.22 -12.01 -2.30
C ILE A 502 -21.61 -11.21 -1.05
N GLY A 503 -20.76 -11.22 -0.02
CA GLY A 503 -21.02 -10.52 1.25
C GLY A 503 -20.73 -9.02 1.21
N HIS A 504 -20.39 -8.47 0.05
CA HIS A 504 -20.00 -7.08 -0.16
C HIS A 504 -20.62 -6.56 -1.46
N GLU A 505 -20.71 -5.25 -1.59
CA GLU A 505 -21.27 -4.60 -2.76
C GLU A 505 -20.36 -4.72 -3.99
N SER A 506 -20.94 -4.56 -5.18
CA SER A 506 -20.22 -4.60 -6.44
C SER A 506 -20.90 -3.74 -7.49
N ASP A 507 -20.10 -2.98 -8.25
CA ASP A 507 -20.56 -1.96 -9.18
C ASP A 507 -20.25 -2.29 -10.66
N GLY A 508 -19.85 -3.53 -10.97
CA GLY A 508 -19.50 -3.91 -12.33
C GLY A 508 -18.63 -5.16 -12.45
N ILE A 509 -17.84 -5.23 -13.52
CA ILE A 509 -17.00 -6.38 -13.91
C ILE A 509 -15.57 -5.93 -14.20
N ILE A 510 -14.62 -6.80 -13.91
CA ILE A 510 -13.23 -6.70 -14.38
C ILE A 510 -12.96 -7.79 -15.42
N LEU A 511 -12.38 -7.39 -16.55
CA LEU A 511 -11.91 -8.28 -17.62
C LEU A 511 -10.39 -8.34 -17.58
N GLN A 512 -9.86 -9.49 -17.17
CA GLN A 512 -8.44 -9.74 -17.02
C GLN A 512 -7.93 -10.63 -18.16
N GLY A 513 -6.96 -10.12 -18.94
CA GLY A 513 -6.33 -10.89 -20.00
C GLY A 513 -5.58 -12.10 -19.43
N VAL A 514 -5.88 -13.30 -19.94
CA VAL A 514 -5.43 -14.58 -19.38
C VAL A 514 -3.94 -14.80 -19.59
N GLU A 515 -3.43 -14.33 -20.73
CA GLU A 515 -2.04 -14.48 -21.16
C GLU A 515 -1.18 -13.25 -20.87
N ASP A 516 -1.75 -12.24 -20.21
CA ASP A 516 -1.14 -10.92 -20.08
C ASP A 516 -0.09 -10.91 -18.96
N PRO A 517 1.09 -10.28 -19.18
CA PRO A 517 2.02 -10.00 -18.10
C PRO A 517 1.43 -8.93 -17.15
N TYR A 518 2.03 -8.78 -15.97
CA TYR A 518 1.69 -7.69 -15.06
C TYR A 518 2.38 -6.41 -15.54
N ILE A 519 1.63 -5.33 -15.65
CA ILE A 519 2.15 -4.02 -16.09
C ILE A 519 1.99 -3.03 -14.95
N ALA A 520 3.08 -2.41 -14.52
CA ALA A 520 3.01 -1.36 -13.50
C ALA A 520 2.36 -0.09 -14.10
N GLY A 521 1.41 0.52 -13.38
CA GLY A 521 0.64 1.65 -13.89
C GLY A 521 -0.48 1.21 -14.84
N THR A 522 -0.89 2.08 -15.77
CA THR A 522 -2.04 1.83 -16.66
C THR A 522 -1.80 0.63 -17.58
N CYS A 523 -2.74 -0.33 -17.58
CA CYS A 523 -2.73 -1.47 -18.47
C CYS A 523 -3.87 -1.37 -19.47
N GLU A 524 -3.53 -1.16 -20.74
CA GLU A 524 -4.49 -0.97 -21.84
C GLU A 524 -5.32 -2.21 -22.17
N ARG A 525 -4.96 -3.39 -21.62
CA ARG A 525 -5.71 -4.64 -21.81
C ARG A 525 -6.42 -5.14 -20.55
N LEU A 526 -6.37 -4.38 -19.46
CA LEU A 526 -7.12 -4.68 -18.24
C LEU A 526 -8.34 -3.76 -18.20
N TYR A 527 -9.55 -4.30 -18.41
CA TYR A 527 -10.74 -3.47 -18.46
C TYR A 527 -11.55 -3.50 -17.17
N LYS A 528 -12.10 -2.34 -16.81
CA LYS A 528 -13.24 -2.21 -15.90
C LYS A 528 -14.48 -1.87 -16.71
N TRP A 529 -15.56 -2.57 -16.41
CA TRP A 529 -16.90 -2.30 -16.93
C TRP A 529 -17.82 -2.00 -15.74
N LYS A 530 -18.68 -1.00 -15.87
CA LYS A 530 -19.70 -0.63 -14.88
C LYS A 530 -21.03 -0.49 -15.57
N PHE A 531 -22.13 -0.67 -14.85
CA PHE A 531 -23.44 -0.33 -15.41
C PHE A 531 -23.52 1.16 -15.77
N ALA A 532 -24.18 1.50 -16.87
CA ALA A 532 -24.34 2.88 -17.34
C ALA A 532 -24.80 3.83 -16.20
N HIS A 533 -25.84 3.40 -15.47
CA HIS A 533 -26.45 4.16 -14.39
C HIS A 533 -25.58 4.26 -13.11
N MET A 534 -24.46 3.54 -13.05
CA MET A 534 -23.48 3.62 -11.96
C MET A 534 -22.27 4.49 -12.31
N ASN A 535 -22.21 5.03 -13.53
CA ASN A 535 -21.26 6.08 -13.87
C ASN A 535 -21.88 7.43 -13.48
N SER A 536 -21.22 8.10 -12.54
CA SER A 536 -21.71 9.32 -11.92
C SER A 536 -20.62 10.40 -11.86
N VAL A 537 -21.05 11.64 -11.76
CA VAL A 537 -20.20 12.81 -11.52
C VAL A 537 -20.72 13.54 -10.29
N ASP A 538 -19.80 13.96 -9.44
CA ASP A 538 -20.08 14.81 -8.29
C ASP A 538 -19.99 16.28 -8.70
N PHE A 539 -21.11 16.99 -8.63
CA PHE A 539 -21.24 18.41 -8.93
C PHE A 539 -21.51 19.22 -7.67
N LEU A 540 -21.13 20.49 -7.67
CA LEU A 540 -21.67 21.48 -6.73
C LEU A 540 -22.96 22.05 -7.33
N LEU A 541 -24.07 21.92 -6.62
CA LEU A 541 -25.37 22.46 -7.04
C LEU A 541 -25.52 23.91 -6.58
N ARG A 542 -26.04 24.77 -7.47
CA ARG A 542 -26.58 26.08 -7.11
C ARG A 542 -27.99 26.25 -7.64
N CYS A 543 -28.86 26.80 -6.82
CA CYS A 543 -30.26 27.03 -7.15
C CYS A 543 -30.56 28.53 -7.21
N GLU A 544 -31.24 28.95 -8.27
CA GLU A 544 -31.83 30.29 -8.33
C GLU A 544 -33.12 30.25 -7.51
N SER A 545 -33.16 31.04 -6.44
CA SER A 545 -34.27 31.03 -5.48
C SER A 545 -34.96 32.38 -5.42
N ARG A 546 -36.25 32.34 -5.11
CA ARG A 546 -37.08 33.49 -4.78
C ARG A 546 -37.73 33.29 -3.42
N ILE A 547 -38.22 34.37 -2.82
CA ILE A 547 -39.00 34.26 -1.59
C ILE A 547 -40.43 33.88 -1.97
N GLY A 548 -40.85 32.71 -1.53
CA GLY A 548 -42.19 32.18 -1.72
C GLY A 548 -43.26 32.90 -0.90
N ALA A 549 -44.52 32.59 -1.18
CA ALA A 549 -45.67 33.15 -0.45
C ALA A 549 -45.67 32.76 1.05
N SER A 550 -44.99 31.66 1.39
CA SER A 550 -44.77 31.17 2.75
C SER A 550 -43.66 31.91 3.51
N GLY A 551 -42.91 32.80 2.84
CA GLY A 551 -41.70 33.45 3.36
C GLY A 551 -40.45 32.57 3.35
N GLN A 552 -40.56 31.32 2.88
CA GLN A 552 -39.41 30.42 2.68
C GLN A 552 -38.79 30.59 1.29
N PRO A 553 -37.50 30.28 1.10
CA PRO A 553 -36.90 30.18 -0.23
C PRO A 553 -37.61 29.09 -1.03
N GLU A 554 -38.03 29.42 -2.24
CA GLU A 554 -38.62 28.51 -3.21
C GLU A 554 -37.86 28.63 -4.53
N LEU A 555 -37.80 27.55 -5.32
CA LEU A 555 -37.10 27.56 -6.60
C LEU A 555 -37.77 28.56 -7.56
N ASP A 556 -36.97 29.43 -8.20
CA ASP A 556 -37.53 30.41 -9.14
C ASP A 556 -37.79 29.78 -10.51
N LEU A 557 -38.97 29.18 -10.65
CA LEU A 557 -39.40 28.52 -11.89
C LEU A 557 -39.56 29.47 -13.09
N ASP A 558 -39.56 30.79 -12.87
CA ASP A 558 -39.58 31.78 -13.95
C ASP A 558 -38.19 31.98 -14.56
N ASN A 559 -37.14 31.52 -13.88
CA ASN A 559 -35.79 31.48 -14.42
C ASN A 559 -35.69 30.32 -15.44
N PRO A 560 -35.17 30.55 -16.66
CA PRO A 560 -35.00 29.48 -17.65
C PRO A 560 -33.99 28.41 -17.22
N GLU A 561 -33.06 28.74 -16.31
CA GLU A 561 -32.06 27.81 -15.78
C GLU A 561 -32.02 27.91 -14.24
N PRO A 562 -33.05 27.38 -13.56
CA PRO A 562 -33.19 27.53 -12.11
C PRO A 562 -32.18 26.69 -11.32
N LEU A 563 -31.53 25.72 -11.98
CA LEU A 563 -30.55 24.80 -11.41
C LEU A 563 -29.26 24.88 -12.20
N LYS A 564 -28.14 25.10 -11.52
CA LYS A 564 -26.80 25.22 -12.11
C LYS A 564 -25.84 24.24 -11.46
N LEU A 565 -25.11 23.50 -12.29
CA LEU A 565 -24.08 22.56 -11.87
C LEU A 565 -22.69 23.19 -12.02
N PHE A 566 -21.83 22.94 -11.04
CA PHE A 566 -20.46 23.43 -11.00
C PHE A 566 -19.44 22.31 -10.80
N LEU A 567 -18.31 22.45 -11.46
CA LEU A 567 -17.14 21.57 -11.39
C LEU A 567 -15.95 22.32 -10.79
N LEU A 568 -14.95 21.57 -10.31
CA LEU A 568 -13.70 22.16 -9.88
C LEU A 568 -12.88 22.64 -11.09
N ASP A 569 -12.51 23.92 -11.10
CA ASP A 569 -11.68 24.53 -12.14
C ASP A 569 -10.18 24.30 -11.86
N GLN A 570 -9.60 23.31 -12.54
CA GLN A 570 -8.17 23.01 -12.44
C GLN A 570 -7.27 24.01 -13.19
N ASN A 571 -7.81 24.86 -14.06
CA ASN A 571 -7.03 25.82 -14.85
C ASN A 571 -6.89 27.19 -14.14
N ALA A 572 -7.58 27.38 -13.02
CA ALA A 572 -7.51 28.58 -12.21
C ALA A 572 -6.10 28.77 -11.61
N ARG A 573 -5.33 29.74 -12.14
CA ARG A 573 -4.07 30.18 -11.53
C ARG A 573 -4.38 31.02 -10.27
N GLY A 574 -3.99 30.54 -9.08
CA GLY A 574 -4.13 31.26 -7.80
C GLY A 574 -4.22 30.33 -6.57
N ARG A 575 -4.08 30.88 -5.36
CA ARG A 575 -4.35 30.15 -4.10
C ARG A 575 -5.85 30.27 -3.78
N GLY A 576 -6.63 29.24 -4.11
CA GLY A 576 -8.05 29.16 -3.77
C GLY A 576 -8.80 28.16 -4.64
N ILE A 577 -9.79 27.47 -4.06
CA ILE A 577 -10.68 26.56 -4.79
C ILE A 577 -11.60 27.41 -5.66
N LYS A 578 -11.56 27.20 -6.98
CA LYS A 578 -12.47 27.86 -7.92
C LYS A 578 -13.36 26.83 -8.60
N TYR A 579 -14.58 27.27 -8.88
CA TYR A 579 -15.56 26.45 -9.57
C TYR A 579 -15.87 27.03 -10.94
N VAL A 580 -16.05 26.16 -11.91
CA VAL A 580 -16.50 26.49 -13.26
C VAL A 580 -17.88 25.89 -13.47
N GLU A 581 -18.78 26.69 -14.04
CA GLU A 581 -20.13 26.26 -14.37
C GLU A 581 -20.11 25.25 -15.51
N LEU A 582 -20.95 24.22 -15.42
CA LEU A 582 -20.97 23.11 -16.37
C LEU A 582 -21.28 23.58 -17.80
N SER A 583 -22.17 24.56 -17.96
CA SER A 583 -22.51 25.17 -19.26
C SER A 583 -21.30 25.76 -20.02
N LYS A 584 -20.22 26.10 -19.30
CA LYS A 584 -18.97 26.61 -19.89
C LYS A 584 -17.98 25.50 -20.25
N VAL A 585 -18.17 24.31 -19.69
CA VAL A 585 -17.31 23.14 -19.90
C VAL A 585 -17.91 22.22 -20.95
N ASP A 586 -19.21 21.94 -20.84
CA ASP A 586 -19.95 21.06 -21.74
C ASP A 586 -20.55 21.84 -22.91
N LYS A 587 -19.89 21.76 -24.06
CA LYS A 587 -20.33 22.40 -25.30
C LYS A 587 -21.46 21.65 -26.01
N ASP A 588 -21.75 20.41 -25.63
CA ASP A 588 -22.80 19.60 -26.24
C ASP A 588 -24.18 19.92 -25.66
N GLY A 589 -24.25 20.77 -24.63
CA GLY A 589 -25.50 21.22 -24.02
C GLY A 589 -26.05 20.33 -22.92
N HIS A 590 -25.30 19.32 -22.45
CA HIS A 590 -25.77 18.40 -21.38
C HIS A 590 -25.45 18.97 -19.99
N TYR A 591 -26.07 20.11 -19.66
CA TYR A 591 -25.87 20.80 -18.37
C TYR A 591 -27.14 20.92 -17.52
N GLN A 592 -28.28 20.42 -17.99
CA GLN A 592 -29.52 20.36 -17.22
C GLN A 592 -29.49 19.21 -16.20
N VAL A 593 -30.16 19.41 -15.06
CA VAL A 593 -30.29 18.42 -14.00
C VAL A 593 -31.74 18.26 -13.55
N GLU A 594 -32.14 17.02 -13.28
CA GLU A 594 -33.47 16.66 -12.79
C GLU A 594 -33.40 15.89 -11.47
N PHE A 595 -34.39 16.15 -10.62
CA PHE A 595 -34.56 15.52 -9.33
C PHE A 595 -35.81 14.64 -9.32
N PRO A 596 -35.82 13.54 -8.56
CA PRO A 596 -37.04 12.76 -8.33
C PRO A 596 -38.15 13.65 -7.75
N PRO A 597 -39.44 13.39 -8.05
CA PRO A 597 -40.56 14.25 -7.62
C PRO A 597 -40.67 14.47 -6.10
N GLU A 598 -40.11 13.56 -5.31
CA GLU A 598 -40.13 13.56 -3.85
C GLU A 598 -38.99 14.40 -3.24
N VAL A 599 -38.06 14.86 -4.07
CA VAL A 599 -36.82 15.54 -3.64
C VAL A 599 -36.86 16.98 -4.10
N ASP A 600 -36.92 17.91 -3.15
CA ASP A 600 -36.87 19.34 -3.43
C ASP A 600 -35.41 19.80 -3.68
N PRO A 601 -35.05 20.26 -4.90
CA PRO A 601 -33.69 20.67 -5.24
C PRO A 601 -33.14 21.78 -4.34
N ILE A 602 -33.99 22.68 -3.84
CA ILE A 602 -33.52 23.84 -3.06
C ILE A 602 -32.86 23.43 -1.73
N THR A 603 -33.21 22.24 -1.21
CA THR A 603 -32.62 21.67 0.00
C THR A 603 -31.15 21.24 -0.18
N TYR A 604 -30.68 21.21 -1.43
CA TYR A 604 -29.30 20.87 -1.81
C TYR A 604 -28.53 22.08 -2.37
N ASP A 605 -29.07 23.29 -2.31
CA ASP A 605 -28.33 24.49 -2.73
C ASP A 605 -26.99 24.61 -1.97
N GLY A 606 -25.91 24.74 -2.72
CA GLY A 606 -24.55 24.82 -2.18
C GLY A 606 -23.95 23.51 -1.70
N LYS A 607 -24.63 22.38 -1.90
CA LYS A 607 -24.13 21.05 -1.53
C LYS A 607 -23.56 20.31 -2.73
N LEU A 608 -22.74 19.30 -2.44
CA LEU A 608 -22.27 18.36 -3.44
C LEU A 608 -23.33 17.29 -3.71
N VAL A 609 -23.64 17.10 -4.98
CA VAL A 609 -24.63 16.14 -5.46
C VAL A 609 -23.98 15.21 -6.47
N GLU A 610 -24.25 13.92 -6.34
CA GLU A 610 -23.85 12.90 -7.31
C GLU A 610 -24.97 12.74 -8.35
N CYS A 611 -24.63 12.83 -9.62
CA CYS A 611 -25.58 12.70 -10.73
C CYS A 611 -25.08 11.71 -11.78
N THR A 612 -26.01 11.04 -12.48
CA THR A 612 -25.72 10.19 -13.66
C THR A 612 -26.39 10.77 -14.91
N LEU A 613 -25.83 10.53 -16.10
CA LEU A 613 -26.34 11.13 -17.34
C LEU A 613 -27.32 10.19 -18.05
N ASP A 614 -28.55 10.67 -18.30
CA ASP A 614 -29.46 10.03 -19.26
C ASP A 614 -29.06 10.47 -20.68
N CYS A 615 -28.39 9.58 -21.42
CA CYS A 615 -27.91 9.85 -22.76
C CYS A 615 -29.02 10.08 -23.79
N ASN A 616 -30.21 9.53 -23.58
CA ASN A 616 -31.31 9.70 -24.53
C ASN A 616 -31.91 11.11 -24.44
N ARG A 617 -31.88 11.69 -23.24
CA ARG A 617 -32.47 13.01 -22.95
C ARG A 617 -31.42 14.12 -22.89
N GLY A 618 -30.15 13.79 -22.68
CA GLY A 618 -29.07 14.75 -22.47
C GLY A 618 -29.15 15.45 -21.10
N VAL A 619 -29.79 14.81 -20.11
CA VAL A 619 -30.07 15.41 -18.79
C VAL A 619 -29.40 14.60 -17.68
N TRP A 620 -28.83 15.30 -16.70
CA TRP A 620 -28.26 14.68 -15.50
C TRP A 620 -29.37 14.36 -14.48
N MET A 621 -29.38 13.14 -13.97
CA MET A 621 -30.32 12.67 -12.96
C MET A 621 -29.65 12.69 -11.59
N PHE A 622 -30.26 13.36 -10.63
CA PHE A 622 -29.80 13.35 -9.24
C PHE A 622 -29.84 11.93 -8.63
N MET A 623 -28.77 11.55 -7.94
CA MET A 623 -28.67 10.29 -7.20
C MET A 623 -28.70 10.52 -5.70
N ARG A 624 -27.73 11.28 -5.16
CA ARG A 624 -27.59 11.52 -3.71
C ARG A 624 -26.73 12.74 -3.38
N GLU A 625 -26.75 13.14 -2.11
CA GLU A 625 -25.81 14.11 -1.53
C GLU A 625 -24.46 13.44 -1.18
N ARG A 626 -23.35 14.13 -1.47
CA ARG A 626 -21.98 13.69 -1.15
C ARG A 626 -21.44 14.42 0.07
N LYS A 627 -21.78 13.90 1.26
CA LYS A 627 -21.30 14.43 2.55
C LYS A 627 -19.85 14.03 2.86
N ASP A 628 -19.33 13.03 2.15
CA ASP A 628 -17.99 12.48 2.27
C ASP A 628 -16.92 13.30 1.53
N LYS A 629 -17.33 14.31 0.75
CA LYS A 629 -16.46 15.09 -0.11
C LYS A 629 -16.49 16.57 0.22
N ASP A 630 -15.32 17.19 0.08
CA ASP A 630 -15.16 18.63 0.27
C ASP A 630 -15.22 19.40 -1.06
N THR A 631 -15.03 18.72 -2.20
CA THR A 631 -15.00 19.34 -3.54
C THR A 631 -15.72 18.50 -4.60
N PRO A 632 -16.32 19.13 -5.64
CA PRO A 632 -16.87 18.42 -6.79
C PRO A 632 -15.75 17.85 -7.67
N ASN A 633 -16.10 17.02 -8.65
CA ASN A 633 -15.12 16.53 -9.61
C ASN A 633 -14.52 17.69 -10.43
N ALA A 634 -13.26 17.49 -10.84
CA ALA A 634 -12.59 18.40 -11.76
C ALA A 634 -13.12 18.31 -13.18
N SER A 635 -13.05 19.42 -13.93
CA SER A 635 -13.49 19.49 -15.33
C SER A 635 -12.87 18.41 -16.23
N ARG A 636 -11.60 18.08 -16.04
CA ARG A 636 -10.92 16.98 -16.76
C ARG A 636 -11.48 15.60 -16.41
N VAL A 637 -11.82 15.37 -15.15
CA VAL A 637 -12.41 14.11 -14.68
C VAL A 637 -13.82 13.96 -15.24
N TYR A 638 -14.61 15.04 -15.22
CA TYR A 638 -15.93 15.10 -15.83
C TYR A 638 -15.91 14.70 -17.31
N LEU A 639 -15.01 15.27 -18.12
CA LEU A 639 -14.92 14.95 -19.55
C LEU A 639 -14.66 13.45 -19.80
N ARG A 640 -13.75 12.84 -19.02
CA ARG A 640 -13.46 11.40 -19.09
C ARG A 640 -14.66 10.55 -18.69
N ILE A 641 -15.40 10.95 -17.64
CA ILE A 641 -16.58 10.21 -17.20
C ILE A 641 -17.70 10.33 -18.24
N LYS A 642 -17.97 11.53 -18.76
CA LYS A 642 -18.95 11.75 -19.82
C LYS A 642 -18.61 10.93 -21.07
N GLU A 643 -17.36 10.94 -21.51
CA GLU A 643 -16.92 10.10 -22.63
C GLU A 643 -17.14 8.60 -22.34
N SER A 644 -16.85 8.14 -21.12
CA SER A 644 -17.10 6.76 -20.69
C SER A 644 -18.60 6.40 -20.64
N ILE A 645 -19.48 7.37 -20.43
CA ILE A 645 -20.94 7.19 -20.45
C ILE A 645 -21.45 7.15 -21.90
N ILE A 646 -20.98 8.05 -22.76
CA ILE A 646 -21.39 8.11 -24.17
C ILE A 646 -20.92 6.86 -24.93
N ASN A 647 -19.68 6.45 -24.72
CA ASN A 647 -19.09 5.27 -25.35
C ASN A 647 -19.31 4.00 -24.53
N HIS A 648 -20.37 3.97 -23.71
CA HIS A 648 -20.68 2.86 -22.83
C HIS A 648 -21.06 1.61 -23.63
N VAL A 649 -20.45 0.48 -23.26
CA VAL A 649 -20.84 -0.83 -23.75
C VAL A 649 -21.94 -1.36 -22.82
N ASP A 650 -23.17 -1.53 -23.29
CA ASP A 650 -24.21 -2.12 -22.44
C ASP A 650 -23.95 -3.61 -22.13
N GLN A 651 -24.71 -4.16 -21.18
CA GLN A 651 -24.56 -5.55 -20.77
C GLN A 651 -24.83 -6.56 -21.91
N GLN A 652 -25.81 -6.29 -22.76
CA GLN A 652 -26.21 -7.20 -23.84
C GLN A 652 -25.13 -7.25 -24.91
N LEU A 653 -24.59 -6.10 -25.30
CA LEU A 653 -23.46 -5.94 -26.21
C LEU A 653 -22.20 -6.60 -25.66
N LEU A 654 -21.88 -6.40 -24.38
CA LEU A 654 -20.73 -7.03 -23.72
C LEU A 654 -20.84 -8.56 -23.73
N VAL A 655 -21.95 -9.10 -23.24
CA VAL A 655 -22.16 -10.55 -23.14
C VAL A 655 -22.20 -11.19 -24.52
N GLY A 656 -22.90 -10.57 -25.47
CA GLY A 656 -22.97 -11.02 -26.85
C GLY A 656 -21.61 -11.06 -27.53
N THR A 657 -20.82 -9.99 -27.40
CA THR A 657 -19.46 -9.91 -27.97
C THR A 657 -18.54 -11.00 -27.40
N LEU A 658 -18.56 -11.23 -26.08
CA LEU A 658 -17.74 -12.27 -25.46
C LEU A 658 -18.16 -13.68 -25.86
N LYS A 659 -19.48 -13.94 -25.99
CA LYS A 659 -20.00 -15.24 -26.45
C LYS A 659 -19.68 -15.48 -27.92
N ASP A 660 -19.74 -14.44 -28.75
CA ASP A 660 -19.34 -14.51 -30.15
C ASP A 660 -17.84 -14.80 -30.29
N ALA A 661 -17.01 -14.09 -29.52
CA ALA A 661 -15.56 -14.31 -29.48
C ALA A 661 -15.23 -15.74 -29.03
N LEU A 662 -15.89 -16.21 -27.97
CA LEU A 662 -15.78 -17.59 -27.50
C LEU A 662 -16.12 -18.60 -28.60
N LEU A 663 -17.13 -18.34 -29.43
CA LEU A 663 -17.55 -19.25 -30.49
C LEU A 663 -16.58 -19.28 -31.68
N ASN A 664 -16.10 -18.11 -32.11
CA ASN A 664 -15.45 -17.96 -33.42
C ASN A 664 -13.94 -17.78 -33.35
N GLN A 665 -13.39 -17.29 -32.24
CA GLN A 665 -12.00 -16.79 -32.22
C GLN A 665 -10.99 -17.88 -31.87
N PRO A 666 -9.78 -17.88 -32.46
CA PRO A 666 -8.73 -18.85 -32.15
C PRO A 666 -8.28 -18.82 -30.68
N ALA A 667 -8.27 -17.65 -30.05
CA ALA A 667 -7.84 -17.47 -28.65
C ALA A 667 -8.66 -18.31 -27.65
N TYR A 668 -9.91 -18.68 -28.00
CA TYR A 668 -10.84 -19.41 -27.15
C TYR A 668 -10.99 -20.90 -27.52
N VAL A 669 -10.13 -21.47 -28.38
CA VAL A 669 -10.21 -22.90 -28.76
C VAL A 669 -10.21 -23.83 -27.54
N GLY A 670 -9.30 -23.61 -26.58
CA GLY A 670 -9.21 -24.43 -25.36
C GLY A 670 -10.44 -24.29 -24.47
N ASP A 671 -11.10 -23.15 -24.51
CA ASP A 671 -12.30 -22.86 -23.71
C ASP A 671 -13.53 -23.54 -24.28
N ARG A 672 -13.69 -23.51 -25.61
CA ARG A 672 -14.71 -24.28 -26.33
C ARG A 672 -14.60 -25.78 -26.09
N ALA A 673 -13.37 -26.31 -26.01
CA ALA A 673 -13.13 -27.72 -25.78
C ALA A 673 -13.64 -28.21 -24.40
N ASN A 674 -13.81 -27.30 -23.42
CA ASN A 674 -14.36 -27.63 -22.11
C ASN A 674 -15.90 -27.64 -22.06
N LEU A 675 -16.56 -27.16 -23.10
CA LEU A 675 -18.03 -27.16 -23.20
C LEU A 675 -18.52 -28.51 -23.69
N ASN A 676 -19.53 -29.06 -23.01
CA ASN A 676 -20.21 -30.26 -23.48
C ASN A 676 -21.05 -29.95 -24.76
N PRO A 677 -21.49 -30.97 -25.53
CA PRO A 677 -22.22 -30.74 -26.78
C PRO A 677 -23.49 -29.88 -26.62
N GLU A 678 -24.21 -30.04 -25.50
CA GLU A 678 -25.42 -29.27 -25.19
C GLU A 678 -25.10 -27.78 -24.93
N GLN A 679 -24.03 -27.49 -24.20
CA GLN A 679 -23.54 -26.14 -23.95
C GLN A 679 -23.03 -25.46 -25.21
N GLN A 680 -22.35 -26.19 -26.10
CA GLN A 680 -21.91 -25.65 -27.38
C GLN A 680 -23.11 -25.29 -28.28
N GLU A 681 -24.12 -26.15 -28.31
CA GLU A 681 -25.34 -25.90 -29.08
C GLU A 681 -26.14 -24.72 -28.51
N LYS A 682 -26.26 -24.64 -27.18
CA LYS A 682 -26.86 -23.49 -26.50
C LYS A 682 -26.12 -22.19 -26.85
N LEU A 683 -24.78 -22.19 -26.78
CA LEU A 683 -23.96 -21.04 -27.14
C LEU A 683 -24.21 -20.58 -28.59
N ARG A 684 -24.26 -21.51 -29.54
CA ARG A 684 -24.55 -21.19 -30.96
C ARG A 684 -25.90 -20.52 -31.13
N ARG A 685 -26.94 -21.02 -30.45
CA ARG A 685 -28.29 -20.44 -30.51
C ARG A 685 -28.33 -19.04 -29.91
N GLU A 686 -27.71 -18.85 -28.74
CA GLU A 686 -27.65 -17.54 -28.09
C GLU A 686 -26.92 -16.51 -28.94
N VAL A 687 -25.77 -16.88 -29.51
CA VAL A 687 -25.00 -16.00 -30.41
C VAL A 687 -25.77 -15.69 -31.68
N ALA A 688 -26.45 -16.67 -32.29
CA ALA A 688 -27.25 -16.45 -33.49
C ALA A 688 -28.45 -15.51 -33.23
N ALA A 689 -29.17 -15.71 -32.13
CA ALA A 689 -30.27 -14.85 -31.72
C ALA A 689 -29.80 -13.41 -31.45
N TRP A 690 -28.68 -13.26 -30.72
CA TRP A 690 -28.08 -11.96 -30.45
C TRP A 690 -27.67 -11.22 -31.74
N ARG A 691 -27.04 -11.91 -32.70
CA ARG A 691 -26.69 -11.30 -34.01
C ARG A 691 -27.91 -10.81 -34.77
N GLN A 692 -29.00 -11.59 -34.79
CA GLN A 692 -30.26 -11.19 -35.43
C GLN A 692 -30.85 -9.94 -34.79
N GLU A 693 -30.86 -9.89 -33.45
CA GLU A 693 -31.35 -8.74 -32.70
C GLU A 693 -30.51 -7.48 -32.95
N MET A 694 -29.18 -7.60 -32.99
CA MET A 694 -28.29 -6.48 -33.32
C MET A 694 -28.51 -5.97 -34.76
N GLU A 695 -28.70 -6.87 -35.73
CA GLU A 695 -29.05 -6.49 -37.11
C GLU A 695 -30.41 -5.78 -37.19
N GLU A 696 -31.41 -6.25 -36.44
CA GLU A 696 -32.72 -5.62 -36.38
C GLU A 696 -32.68 -4.23 -35.74
N GLN A 697 -31.92 -4.07 -34.65
CA GLN A 697 -31.68 -2.77 -34.01
C GLN A 697 -30.98 -1.80 -34.98
N GLN A 698 -29.95 -2.25 -35.71
CA GLN A 698 -29.29 -1.43 -36.72
C GLN A 698 -30.23 -1.04 -37.86
N ARG A 699 -31.06 -1.97 -38.37
CA ARG A 699 -32.05 -1.66 -39.41
C ARG A 699 -33.09 -0.67 -38.92
N THR A 700 -33.55 -0.81 -37.68
CA THR A 700 -34.52 0.10 -37.06
C THR A 700 -33.90 1.49 -36.89
N MET A 701 -32.68 1.60 -36.37
CA MET A 701 -31.97 2.89 -36.25
C MET A 701 -31.73 3.54 -37.62
N ALA A 702 -31.36 2.75 -38.63
CA ALA A 702 -31.19 3.24 -40.01
C ALA A 702 -32.52 3.70 -40.63
N ALA A 703 -33.63 3.02 -40.32
CA ALA A 703 -34.97 3.40 -40.78
C ALA A 703 -35.49 4.68 -40.09
N THR A 704 -35.14 4.92 -38.83
CA THR A 704 -35.48 6.13 -38.08
C THR A 704 -34.63 7.34 -38.52
N ARG A 705 -33.41 7.11 -39.03
CA ARG A 705 -32.61 8.11 -39.75
C ARG A 705 -33.08 8.25 -41.21
N ARG A 706 -34.29 8.74 -41.45
CA ARG A 706 -34.68 9.24 -42.79
C ARG A 706 -34.17 10.67 -43.00
N PRO A 707 -33.67 11.01 -44.21
CA PRO A 707 -33.29 12.38 -44.54
C PRO A 707 -34.54 13.27 -44.54
N SER A 708 -34.42 14.46 -43.98
CA SER A 708 -35.43 15.51 -44.04
C SER A 708 -35.72 15.88 -45.49
N GLY A 709 -36.86 15.40 -46.02
CA GLY A 709 -37.72 16.02 -47.04
C GLY A 709 -37.16 16.29 -48.45
N PRO A 710 -37.98 16.14 -49.51
CA PRO A 710 -37.57 16.47 -50.88
C PRO A 710 -37.57 18.00 -51.05
N HIS A 711 -36.47 18.55 -51.56
CA HIS A 711 -36.48 19.89 -52.15
C HIS A 711 -36.84 19.74 -53.64
N ASP A 712 -37.88 20.45 -54.04
CA ASP A 712 -38.40 20.55 -55.40
C ASP A 712 -37.33 20.95 -56.43
N ASP A 713 -37.47 20.32 -57.60
CA ASP A 713 -37.06 20.68 -58.97
C ASP A 713 -36.11 21.88 -59.17
N PHE A 714 -34.99 21.65 -59.86
CA PHE A 714 -34.56 22.45 -61.03
C PHE A 714 -33.44 21.74 -61.82
N ASP A 715 -33.81 21.35 -63.05
CA ASP A 715 -33.08 21.25 -64.33
C ASP A 715 -31.73 20.49 -64.51
N ASP A 716 -31.72 19.78 -65.64
CA ASP A 716 -30.63 19.12 -66.35
C ASP A 716 -29.34 19.98 -66.49
N GLU A 717 -28.15 19.38 -66.33
CA GLU A 717 -27.01 19.47 -67.27
C GLU A 717 -25.89 18.46 -66.89
N GLU A 718 -25.10 18.09 -67.91
CA GLU A 718 -24.06 17.04 -68.02
C GLU A 718 -22.84 17.10 -67.05
N PRO A 719 -22.01 16.03 -66.98
CA PRO A 719 -21.00 15.87 -65.92
C PRO A 719 -19.74 16.72 -66.15
N PHE A 720 -19.46 17.67 -65.26
CA PHE A 720 -18.22 18.44 -65.26
C PHE A 720 -17.10 17.79 -64.44
N SER A 721 -15.92 17.73 -65.07
CA SER A 721 -14.63 17.26 -64.54
C SER A 721 -14.07 18.16 -63.40
N PRO A 722 -13.16 17.65 -62.54
CA PRO A 722 -12.64 18.44 -61.42
C PRO A 722 -11.67 19.55 -61.87
N PRO A 723 -11.71 20.75 -61.24
CA PRO A 723 -10.80 21.84 -61.58
C PRO A 723 -9.42 21.69 -60.92
N PRO A 724 -8.37 22.30 -61.51
CA PRO A 724 -6.98 22.13 -61.09
C PRO A 724 -6.59 23.02 -59.90
N ALA A 725 -5.56 22.58 -59.18
CA ALA A 725 -4.94 23.30 -58.06
C ALA A 725 -4.39 24.68 -58.49
N SER A 726 -4.59 25.69 -57.64
CA SER A 726 -4.01 27.03 -57.81
C SER A 726 -2.93 27.32 -56.74
N PRO A 727 -1.89 28.11 -57.08
CA PRO A 727 -0.66 28.31 -56.29
C PRO A 727 -0.79 29.39 -55.19
N PRO A 728 0.17 29.52 -54.26
CA PRO A 728 0.06 30.43 -53.11
C PRO A 728 0.34 31.89 -53.49
N PRO A 729 -0.25 32.88 -52.78
CA PRO A 729 0.07 34.28 -52.99
C PRO A 729 1.32 34.74 -52.21
N PRO A 730 1.99 35.81 -52.68
CA PRO A 730 3.32 36.25 -52.26
C PRO A 730 3.29 37.23 -51.06
N GLY A 731 4.39 37.26 -50.31
CA GLY A 731 4.65 38.24 -49.26
C GLY A 731 5.38 39.49 -49.76
N TYR A 732 5.15 40.61 -49.07
CA TYR A 732 5.96 41.84 -48.93
C TYR A 732 5.44 42.54 -47.65
N PHE A 733 6.23 42.64 -46.56
CA PHE A 733 6.96 43.85 -46.06
C PHE A 733 6.07 45.12 -46.02
N ASP A 734 5.94 45.89 -44.93
CA ASP A 734 6.96 46.39 -43.98
C ASP A 734 6.34 46.93 -42.66
N GLU A 735 7.22 46.98 -41.65
CA GLU A 735 7.46 48.00 -40.58
C GLU A 735 6.32 48.82 -39.94
N ASP A 736 6.24 48.79 -38.60
CA ASP A 736 6.59 49.92 -37.71
C ASP A 736 6.25 49.57 -36.22
N TYR A 737 7.25 49.62 -35.31
CA TYR A 737 7.40 50.60 -34.21
C TYR A 737 6.20 50.64 -33.22
N GLN A 738 6.31 50.69 -31.89
CA GLN A 738 7.35 50.74 -30.86
C GLN A 738 6.59 50.97 -29.51
N GLU A 739 7.30 50.89 -28.37
CA GLU A 739 6.95 51.56 -27.09
C GLU A 739 5.70 51.11 -26.29
N ASP A 740 5.63 51.15 -24.96
CA ASP A 740 6.62 51.33 -23.89
C ASP A 740 5.96 51.12 -22.52
N PHE A 741 6.81 50.88 -21.51
CA PHE A 741 6.71 51.30 -20.10
C PHE A 741 5.45 51.01 -19.26
N ALA A 742 5.66 50.35 -18.12
CA ALA A 742 5.85 51.03 -16.82
C ALA A 742 5.46 50.11 -15.65
N GLY A 743 6.39 49.91 -14.72
CA GLY A 743 6.11 49.33 -13.42
C GLY A 743 5.52 50.35 -12.44
N ALA A 744 4.87 49.84 -11.40
CA ALA A 744 4.68 50.56 -10.15
C ALA A 744 4.65 49.58 -8.96
N HIS A 745 5.56 49.83 -8.02
CA HIS A 745 5.54 49.42 -6.62
C HIS A 745 4.18 49.75 -5.95
N VAL A 746 3.71 49.14 -4.86
CA VAL A 746 4.20 49.15 -3.47
C VAL A 746 3.25 48.21 -2.70
N GLY A 747 3.73 47.34 -1.82
CA GLY A 747 3.38 47.47 -0.40
C GLY A 747 3.31 46.13 0.30
N SER A 748 4.11 46.00 1.35
CA SER A 748 4.15 44.93 2.34
C SER A 748 2.84 44.81 3.12
N ASP A 749 2.50 43.60 3.56
CA ASP A 749 2.18 43.36 4.98
C ASP A 749 2.32 41.86 5.29
N THR A 750 3.06 41.58 6.35
CA THR A 750 3.20 40.30 7.02
C THR A 750 2.11 40.18 8.06
N ASP A 751 1.42 39.04 8.11
CA ASP A 751 0.88 38.53 9.38
C ASP A 751 0.79 37.00 9.34
N GLY A 752 1.28 36.40 10.41
CA GLY A 752 1.30 34.96 10.63
C GLY A 752 0.00 34.48 11.28
N GLY A 753 -0.34 33.23 11.00
CA GLY A 753 -1.41 32.50 11.66
C GLY A 753 -1.41 31.07 11.16
N GLY A 754 -0.99 30.14 12.00
CA GLY A 754 -1.19 28.72 11.75
C GLY A 754 -2.66 28.35 11.83
N LEU A 755 -3.02 27.21 11.23
CA LEU A 755 -3.93 26.19 11.78
C LEU A 755 -4.15 25.08 10.72
N GLU A 756 -4.07 23.85 11.23
CA GLU A 756 -4.94 22.70 10.94
C GLU A 756 -5.00 22.09 9.52
N GLY A 757 -4.27 20.97 9.40
CA GLY A 757 -4.79 19.66 9.03
C GLY A 757 -5.93 19.58 8.01
N TYR A 758 -5.60 19.64 6.72
CA TYR A 758 -6.50 19.26 5.65
C TYR A 758 -6.41 17.76 5.35
N LYS A 759 -7.57 17.09 5.34
CA LYS A 759 -7.78 15.80 4.66
C LYS A 759 -7.61 16.04 3.16
N VAL A 760 -6.64 15.37 2.54
CA VAL A 760 -6.43 15.42 1.10
C VAL A 760 -7.09 14.21 0.47
N SER A 761 -8.16 14.46 -0.30
CA SER A 761 -8.70 13.53 -1.28
C SER A 761 -8.03 13.79 -2.64
N ASP A 762 -7.98 12.73 -3.46
CA ASP A 762 -7.28 12.58 -4.73
C ASP A 762 -7.15 13.86 -5.58
N VAL A 763 -5.93 14.38 -5.70
CA VAL A 763 -5.55 15.36 -6.72
C VAL A 763 -4.31 14.86 -7.46
N ASP A 764 -4.47 14.61 -8.76
CA ASP A 764 -3.39 14.45 -9.72
C ASP A 764 -2.46 15.68 -9.68
N MET A 765 -1.29 15.54 -9.05
CA MET A 765 -0.27 16.58 -9.00
C MET A 765 0.80 16.34 -10.08
N ASP A 766 0.65 17.05 -11.19
CA ASP A 766 1.78 17.44 -12.04
C ASP A 766 1.93 18.96 -12.01
N THR A 767 3.19 19.40 -12.06
CA THR A 767 3.72 20.78 -12.12
C THR A 767 3.97 21.50 -10.79
N HIS A 768 5.23 21.45 -10.33
CA HIS A 768 5.96 22.62 -9.84
C HIS A 768 7.47 22.35 -9.92
N ALA A 769 8.14 23.03 -10.86
CA ALA A 769 9.59 23.19 -10.87
C ALA A 769 9.92 24.41 -10.00
N ALA A 770 10.80 24.23 -9.01
CA ALA A 770 11.40 25.34 -8.27
C ALA A 770 12.91 25.12 -8.13
N THR A 771 13.63 26.00 -8.81
CA THR A 771 15.07 26.22 -8.78
C THR A 771 15.53 26.72 -7.41
N HIS A 772 16.42 25.99 -6.74
CA HIS A 772 17.18 26.51 -5.59
C HIS A 772 18.46 27.20 -6.06
N LYS A 773 18.56 28.51 -5.77
CA LYS A 773 19.83 29.26 -5.78
C LYS A 773 20.57 29.02 -4.46
N ARG A 774 21.86 28.69 -4.57
CA ARG A 774 22.83 28.53 -3.47
C ARG A 774 23.14 29.86 -2.78
N PRO A 775 23.51 29.86 -1.48
CA PRO A 775 24.18 30.98 -0.85
C PRO A 775 25.65 31.07 -1.29
N GLN A 776 26.14 32.29 -1.48
CA GLN A 776 27.56 32.64 -1.60
C GLN A 776 28.11 32.94 -0.21
N ASP A 777 29.24 32.32 0.14
CA ASP A 777 30.12 32.75 1.24
C ASP A 777 31.25 33.63 0.69
N PRO A 778 31.73 34.63 1.45
CA PRO A 778 32.91 35.43 1.11
C PRO A 778 34.21 34.70 1.54
N GLY A 779 35.26 34.86 0.73
CA GLY A 779 36.55 34.16 0.91
C GLY A 779 37.51 34.81 1.91
N ASP A 780 38.64 34.14 2.17
CA ASP A 780 39.97 34.67 1.86
C ASP A 780 41.10 33.61 1.96
N ASP A 781 42.13 33.83 1.13
CA ASP A 781 43.57 33.49 1.25
C ASP A 781 44.15 32.05 1.37
N GLY A 782 44.75 31.61 0.25
CA GLY A 782 46.22 31.53 0.13
C GLY A 782 46.94 30.21 0.44
N GLN A 783 47.31 29.43 -0.58
CA GLN A 783 48.70 29.20 -1.05
C GLN A 783 48.82 27.99 -2.01
N GLU A 784 49.60 28.21 -3.07
CA GLU A 784 49.86 27.33 -4.20
C GLU A 784 50.76 26.12 -3.86
N GLU A 785 50.50 24.95 -4.49
CA GLU A 785 51.59 24.12 -5.04
C GLU A 785 51.14 23.20 -6.20
N ARG A 786 51.61 23.56 -7.41
CA ARG A 786 52.07 22.78 -8.60
C ARG A 786 51.32 21.52 -9.10
N ARG A 787 50.93 21.59 -10.39
CA ARG A 787 50.27 20.58 -11.29
C ARG A 787 51.19 19.37 -11.67
N PRO A 788 50.64 18.30 -12.31
CA PRO A 788 50.46 18.32 -13.78
C PRO A 788 49.14 17.72 -14.32
N LYS A 789 48.72 18.25 -15.49
CA LYS A 789 47.57 17.81 -16.33
C LYS A 789 47.84 16.48 -17.05
N ARG A 790 46.80 15.66 -17.26
CA ARG A 790 46.59 14.76 -18.42
C ARG A 790 45.11 14.31 -18.44
N ARG A 791 44.31 14.72 -19.42
CA ARG A 791 44.11 14.22 -20.80
C ARG A 791 42.87 13.33 -20.88
N VAL A 792 41.88 13.86 -21.60
CA VAL A 792 40.67 13.22 -22.11
C VAL A 792 41.05 12.06 -23.01
N THR A 793 40.37 10.91 -22.85
CA THR A 793 40.47 9.78 -23.78
C THR A 793 39.08 9.48 -24.34
N ARG A 794 38.95 9.73 -25.65
CA ARG A 794 37.93 9.17 -26.55
C ARG A 794 38.12 7.65 -26.64
N TRP A 795 37.02 6.90 -26.76
CA TRP A 795 37.02 5.51 -27.21
C TRP A 795 36.71 5.45 -28.71
N PRO A 796 37.53 4.79 -29.55
CA PRO A 796 37.24 4.48 -30.96
C PRO A 796 37.01 2.97 -31.22
N PHE A 797 36.51 2.70 -32.46
CA PHE A 797 36.37 1.44 -33.22
C PHE A 797 35.00 0.71 -33.12
N ASP A 798 34.16 0.74 -34.16
CA ASP A 798 34.17 -0.02 -35.45
C ASP A 798 34.00 -1.54 -35.18
N VAL A 799 32.78 -2.11 -35.20
CA VAL A 799 31.91 -2.54 -36.31
C VAL A 799 32.60 -3.41 -37.36
N ASP A 800 32.51 -4.74 -37.20
CA ASP A 800 32.65 -5.70 -38.31
C ASP A 800 31.70 -6.92 -38.13
N ALA A 801 30.92 -7.15 -39.19
CA ALA A 801 30.25 -8.36 -39.69
C ALA A 801 29.04 -9.04 -38.95
N PRO A 802 27.91 -9.27 -39.67
CA PRO A 802 26.69 -9.91 -39.16
C PRO A 802 26.63 -11.45 -39.31
N TYR A 803 25.86 -12.09 -38.43
CA TYR A 803 25.56 -13.55 -38.43
C TYR A 803 24.53 -13.94 -39.52
N PRO A 804 24.65 -15.09 -40.22
CA PRO A 804 24.01 -15.30 -41.53
C PRO A 804 22.56 -15.85 -41.57
N HIS A 805 21.77 -15.83 -40.49
CA HIS A 805 20.45 -16.51 -40.48
C HIS A 805 19.27 -15.70 -39.92
N CYS A 806 19.29 -14.37 -40.04
CA CYS A 806 18.10 -13.57 -39.75
C CYS A 806 17.42 -13.13 -41.07
N PRO A 807 16.20 -13.58 -41.37
CA PRO A 807 15.44 -13.05 -42.49
C PRO A 807 15.03 -11.59 -42.20
N VAL A 808 15.50 -10.70 -43.07
CA VAL A 808 15.11 -9.30 -43.14
C VAL A 808 13.71 -9.21 -43.73
N TYR A 809 12.82 -8.46 -43.08
CA TYR A 809 11.70 -7.83 -43.78
C TYR A 809 11.50 -6.40 -43.31
N GLU A 810 11.22 -5.56 -44.30
CA GLU A 810 11.42 -4.11 -44.37
C GLU A 810 10.17 -3.31 -43.97
N GLY A 811 10.40 -2.07 -43.47
CA GLY A 811 9.52 -0.88 -43.59
C GLY A 811 8.17 -0.95 -42.85
N TYR A 812 7.66 0.06 -42.17
CA TYR A 812 7.70 1.54 -42.29
C TYR A 812 7.54 2.10 -40.85
N GLY A 813 8.16 3.20 -40.43
CA GLY A 813 7.94 4.57 -40.94
C GLY A 813 6.89 5.26 -40.04
N PHE A 814 7.36 6.26 -39.29
CA PHE A 814 6.71 7.02 -38.21
C PHE A 814 5.33 7.63 -38.53
N ASP A 815 4.43 7.63 -37.53
CA ASP A 815 3.79 8.83 -36.96
C ASP A 815 3.38 8.56 -35.50
#